data_AF-A0A1N6XL90-F1
#
_entry.id   AF-A0A1N6XL90-F1
#
_cell.length_a   1.000
_cell.length_b   1.000
_cell.length_c   1.000
_cell.angle_alpha   90.00
_cell.angle_beta   90.00
_cell.angle_gamma   90.00
#
_symmetry.space_group_name_H-M   'P 1'
#
loop_
_entity.id
_entity.type
_entity.pdbx_description
1 polymer ?
#
loop_
_entity_poly.entity_id
_entity_poly.type
_entity_poly.pdbx_seq_one_letter_code
_entity_poly.pdbx_strand_id
1 'polypeptide(L)'
;MKSVHIFTTLMERNGKPRVWVQGAQLEEAGYEVGALYHRTKSAGQLTLELAESEDKSTRTVSRKKSGGLIVPLIDINNAELAEALPYEIGTQLVVTCRNGRIVIRVHPDVAAKKAREDRIKDRMARQHALRSAAFIEDGMATGALNAGLLGFGHTSFLQLGVVLAQDTMTEVEVPASLKACDFTKVVGDTSSLLSILSQKPAPADTLYIGDPARNAESDQAADFFFKIRAVEALNPAVVIMESAGNADSPLNIAAIQLLEALGYVIQNKTINERTVQLAVSEGLSDSDWTSLLTQGASGQTHTVSVSSAGRFMTSKHSQRMSNLMVALNSSKPMDSLSLFHGGGILSDAMHEGLSREGITTAVRVGVEIEDACLSSSLTNNSRIWSERATIMQGSISLARMVSTLPSCVIGEAGIPCVGASKSGRSRNKINSAEAHKKAGGLFYWTLRFFEEANLSVGVVENVTEYMNTHSMKVIRDTLAALGYTLSERILKGAQMGALEDRARMCCLFVDERLSRFFNLEGVQPLRRKEETLGMVLEQIPATSDMWKTYSYLADKEVRDIAAGKGFRRQLLTPEATEVGAIGAGYHKGRSTEPFIISPFQAGYSRLLTKYEHAAVKTIPACLISGLSSTLAHQILGNSVIHTAFESVSRMIGRGLARIKEEMSKEWIMLAA
;
A
#
# COMPACT_ATOMS: atom_id res chain seq x y z
N MET A 1 -5.34 3.26 -23.62
CA MET A 1 -3.91 3.52 -23.56
C MET A 1 -3.48 3.60 -22.11
N LYS A 2 -2.36 2.95 -21.79
CA LYS A 2 -1.79 2.89 -20.44
C LYS A 2 -1.32 4.27 -19.99
N SER A 3 -1.29 4.48 -18.68
CA SER A 3 -0.70 5.65 -18.03
C SER A 3 0.29 5.18 -16.98
N VAL A 4 1.52 5.64 -17.05
CA VAL A 4 2.60 5.21 -16.17
C VAL A 4 2.99 6.37 -15.27
N HIS A 5 3.06 6.13 -13.97
CA HIS A 5 3.46 7.11 -12.97
C HIS A 5 4.69 6.55 -12.25
N ILE A 6 5.80 7.26 -12.31
CA ILE A 6 7.04 6.87 -11.63
C ILE A 6 7.35 7.93 -10.58
N PHE A 7 7.38 7.51 -9.32
CA PHE A 7 7.75 8.35 -8.20
C PHE A 7 9.26 8.27 -8.00
N THR A 8 9.91 9.42 -8.13
CA THR A 8 11.36 9.53 -8.06
C THR A 8 11.73 10.82 -7.33
N THR A 9 13.02 11.04 -7.12
CA THR A 9 13.52 12.20 -6.38
C THR A 9 14.46 12.99 -7.27
N LEU A 10 14.45 14.32 -7.14
CA LEU A 10 15.47 15.17 -7.75
C LEU A 10 16.82 14.88 -7.08
N MET A 11 17.74 14.27 -7.81
CA MET A 11 19.05 13.85 -7.30
C MET A 11 20.15 14.83 -7.73
N GLU A 12 21.36 14.65 -7.20
CA GLU A 12 22.56 15.30 -7.69
C GLU A 12 23.54 14.27 -8.26
N ARG A 13 24.24 14.63 -9.34
CA ARG A 13 25.40 13.89 -9.84
C ARG A 13 26.41 14.81 -10.49
N ASN A 14 27.66 14.75 -10.03
CA ASN A 14 28.76 15.61 -10.51
C ASN A 14 28.44 17.11 -10.36
N GLY A 15 27.85 17.51 -9.23
CA GLY A 15 27.47 18.90 -8.94
C GLY A 15 26.35 19.46 -9.81
N LYS A 16 25.58 18.61 -10.48
CA LYS A 16 24.44 19.01 -11.33
C LYS A 16 23.18 18.25 -10.91
N PRO A 17 21.99 18.88 -11.01
CA PRO A 17 20.73 18.20 -10.77
C PRO A 17 20.49 17.06 -11.78
N ARG A 18 19.86 16.00 -11.31
CA ARG A 18 19.64 14.76 -12.03
C ARG A 18 18.23 14.21 -11.84
N VAL A 19 17.62 13.83 -12.94
CA VAL A 19 16.43 12.97 -12.96
C VAL A 19 16.78 11.66 -13.67
N TRP A 20 16.52 10.54 -12.98
CA TRP A 20 16.78 9.19 -13.47
C TRP A 20 15.49 8.38 -13.49
N VAL A 21 15.17 7.81 -14.65
CA VAL A 21 13.95 7.02 -14.86
C VAL A 21 14.30 5.78 -15.69
N GLN A 22 13.86 4.60 -15.24
CA GLN A 22 14.17 3.32 -15.91
C GLN A 22 13.04 2.30 -15.73
N GLY A 23 13.02 1.27 -16.59
CA GLY A 23 12.19 0.08 -16.44
C GLY A 23 11.23 -0.16 -17.62
N ALA A 24 10.72 -1.40 -17.76
CA ALA A 24 9.88 -1.80 -18.89
C ALA A 24 8.57 -0.98 -19.00
N GLN A 25 8.10 -0.40 -17.91
CA GLN A 25 6.98 0.54 -17.88
C GLN A 25 7.19 1.79 -18.75
N LEU A 26 8.42 2.16 -19.12
CA LEU A 26 8.63 3.22 -20.12
C LEU A 26 8.30 2.73 -21.55
N GLU A 27 8.58 1.46 -21.86
CA GLU A 27 8.22 0.84 -23.15
C GLU A 27 6.69 0.84 -23.32
N GLU A 28 5.97 0.56 -22.23
CA GLU A 28 4.49 0.63 -22.17
C GLU A 28 3.91 2.02 -22.46
N ALA A 29 4.74 3.06 -22.37
CA ALA A 29 4.38 4.43 -22.72
C ALA A 29 4.92 4.88 -24.09
N GLY A 30 5.56 3.98 -24.85
CA GLY A 30 6.17 4.21 -26.16
C GLY A 30 7.65 4.63 -26.12
N TYR A 31 8.29 4.64 -24.94
CA TYR A 31 9.69 5.03 -24.78
C TYR A 31 10.60 3.79 -24.74
N GLU A 32 10.65 3.09 -25.86
CA GLU A 32 11.52 1.92 -26.08
C GLU A 32 13.00 2.31 -26.18
N VAL A 33 13.91 1.34 -26.00
CA VAL A 33 15.34 1.56 -26.21
C VAL A 33 15.60 2.04 -27.64
N GLY A 34 16.31 3.16 -27.77
CA GLY A 34 16.60 3.78 -29.07
C GLY A 34 15.56 4.78 -29.54
N ALA A 35 14.40 4.89 -28.88
CA ALA A 35 13.40 5.90 -29.20
C ALA A 35 13.99 7.31 -29.08
N LEU A 36 13.63 8.18 -30.02
CA LEU A 36 14.04 9.58 -30.05
C LEU A 36 12.99 10.44 -29.33
N TYR A 37 13.45 11.47 -28.64
CA TYR A 37 12.55 12.44 -28.00
C TYR A 37 13.14 13.86 -27.98
N HIS A 38 12.24 14.84 -28.01
CA HIS A 38 12.56 16.24 -27.71
C HIS A 38 12.29 16.54 -26.24
N ARG A 39 12.93 17.59 -25.74
CA ARG A 39 12.77 18.08 -24.38
C ARG A 39 12.37 19.54 -24.39
N THR A 40 11.24 19.85 -23.76
CA THR A 40 10.78 21.23 -23.54
C THR A 40 10.68 21.53 -22.05
N LYS A 41 11.07 22.75 -21.67
CA LYS A 41 11.03 23.23 -20.28
C LYS A 41 9.98 24.32 -20.14
N SER A 42 9.27 24.31 -19.02
CA SER A 42 8.39 25.36 -18.57
C SER A 42 8.57 25.55 -17.06
N ALA A 43 8.10 26.65 -16.48
CA ALA A 43 8.25 26.90 -15.05
C ALA A 43 7.70 25.73 -14.21
N GLY A 44 8.58 25.05 -13.46
CA GLY A 44 8.24 23.94 -12.58
C GLY A 44 7.92 22.60 -13.27
N GLN A 45 8.21 22.46 -14.57
CA GLN A 45 7.89 21.26 -15.34
C GLN A 45 8.90 21.01 -16.47
N LEU A 46 9.25 19.74 -16.64
CA LEU A 46 9.96 19.23 -17.81
C LEU A 46 9.04 18.32 -18.63
N THR A 47 8.99 18.49 -19.94
CA THR A 47 8.22 17.64 -20.84
C THR A 47 9.16 16.95 -21.83
N LEU A 48 8.98 15.65 -22.03
CA LEU A 48 9.60 14.88 -23.11
C LEU A 48 8.49 14.44 -24.08
N GLU A 49 8.74 14.56 -25.36
CA GLU A 49 7.81 14.14 -26.42
C GLU A 49 8.57 13.31 -27.45
N LEU A 50 8.01 12.17 -27.85
CA LEU A 50 8.62 11.32 -28.88
C LEU A 50 8.82 12.10 -30.18
N ALA A 51 9.97 11.87 -30.83
CA ALA A 51 10.34 12.50 -32.09
C ALA A 51 10.25 11.46 -33.21
N GLU A 52 9.73 11.87 -34.37
CA GLU A 52 9.61 11.00 -35.56
C GLU A 52 10.93 10.84 -36.32
N SER A 53 11.84 11.80 -36.20
CA SER A 53 13.14 11.79 -36.88
C SER A 53 14.24 12.46 -36.05
N GLU A 54 15.50 12.18 -36.38
CA GLU A 54 16.66 12.71 -35.67
C GLU A 54 16.97 14.15 -36.10
N ASP A 55 17.19 15.02 -35.12
CA ASP A 55 17.74 16.37 -35.32
C ASP A 55 18.72 16.76 -34.19
N LYS A 56 19.33 17.94 -34.28
CA LYS A 56 20.34 18.41 -33.31
C LYS A 56 19.84 18.50 -31.86
N SER A 57 18.52 18.62 -31.66
CA SER A 57 17.86 18.76 -30.36
C SER A 57 17.38 17.42 -29.79
N THR A 58 17.27 16.39 -30.64
CA THR A 58 16.82 15.07 -30.22
C THR A 58 17.75 14.42 -29.19
N ARG A 59 17.16 13.56 -28.38
CA ARG A 59 17.82 12.71 -27.39
C ARG A 59 17.32 11.29 -27.58
N THR A 60 18.13 10.32 -27.17
CA THR A 60 17.85 8.90 -27.37
C THR A 60 17.61 8.23 -26.02
N VAL A 61 16.55 7.43 -25.94
CA VAL A 61 16.32 6.53 -24.80
C VAL A 61 17.43 5.49 -24.75
N SER A 62 18.19 5.47 -23.65
CA SER A 62 19.31 4.56 -23.46
C SER A 62 18.85 3.18 -23.00
N ARG A 63 19.76 2.20 -22.99
CA ARG A 63 19.52 0.85 -22.46
C ARG A 63 20.22 0.63 -21.12
N LYS A 64 19.62 -0.19 -20.25
CA LYS A 64 20.24 -0.69 -19.01
C LYS A 64 19.90 -2.16 -18.79
N LYS A 65 20.87 -2.94 -18.30
CA LYS A 65 20.59 -4.30 -17.81
C LYS A 65 20.07 -4.21 -16.37
N SER A 66 18.88 -4.73 -16.11
CA SER A 66 18.27 -4.79 -14.78
C SER A 66 17.64 -6.16 -14.57
N GLY A 67 18.00 -6.87 -13.50
CA GLY A 67 17.33 -8.13 -13.16
C GLY A 67 17.54 -9.32 -14.11
N GLY A 68 18.34 -9.17 -15.18
CA GLY A 68 18.45 -10.13 -16.28
C GLY A 68 17.85 -9.62 -17.59
N LEU A 69 16.98 -8.61 -17.51
CA LEU A 69 16.32 -7.96 -18.64
C LEU A 69 17.14 -6.76 -19.14
N ILE A 70 16.88 -6.36 -20.39
CA ILE A 70 17.29 -5.07 -20.94
C ILE A 70 16.07 -4.15 -20.86
N VAL A 71 16.22 -2.98 -20.23
CA VAL A 71 15.14 -2.02 -20.03
C VAL A 71 15.55 -0.62 -20.51
N PRO A 72 14.61 0.24 -20.90
CA PRO A 72 14.87 1.63 -21.25
C PRO A 72 15.33 2.44 -20.04
N LEU A 73 16.11 3.48 -20.33
CA LEU A 73 16.71 4.40 -19.38
C LEU A 73 16.69 5.83 -19.94
N ILE A 74 16.20 6.76 -19.12
CA ILE A 74 16.32 8.19 -19.32
C ILE A 74 17.11 8.76 -18.14
N ASP A 75 18.35 9.22 -18.40
CA ASP A 75 19.23 9.90 -17.43
C ASP A 75 19.44 11.35 -17.85
N ILE A 76 18.78 12.28 -17.17
CA ILE A 76 18.89 13.72 -17.43
C ILE A 76 19.75 14.32 -16.32
N ASN A 77 21.03 14.58 -16.60
CA ASN A 77 21.96 15.21 -15.68
C ASN A 77 22.60 16.46 -16.30
N ASN A 78 22.04 17.65 -16.04
CA ASN A 78 22.55 18.91 -16.58
C ASN A 78 22.08 20.12 -15.75
N ALA A 79 22.76 21.26 -15.94
CA ALA A 79 22.46 22.49 -15.20
C ALA A 79 21.10 23.10 -15.56
N GLU A 80 20.64 22.95 -16.81
CA GLU A 80 19.33 23.46 -17.26
C GLU A 80 18.15 22.82 -16.53
N LEU A 81 18.36 21.67 -15.88
CA LEU A 81 17.34 21.02 -15.06
C LEU A 81 16.94 21.88 -13.86
N ALA A 82 17.86 22.68 -13.32
CA ALA A 82 17.58 23.64 -12.25
C ALA A 82 16.59 24.73 -12.68
N GLU A 83 16.62 25.13 -13.96
CA GLU A 83 15.68 26.11 -14.51
C GLU A 83 14.28 25.52 -14.68
N ALA A 84 14.19 24.26 -15.10
CA ALA A 84 12.91 23.56 -15.29
C ALA A 84 12.28 23.14 -13.96
N LEU A 85 13.11 22.69 -13.02
CA LEU A 85 12.71 22.16 -11.70
C LEU A 85 13.50 22.91 -10.61
N PRO A 86 13.10 24.17 -10.28
CA PRO A 86 13.80 25.00 -9.31
C PRO A 86 13.46 24.58 -7.86
N TYR A 87 13.74 23.32 -7.54
CA TYR A 87 13.49 22.70 -6.24
C TYR A 87 14.79 22.17 -5.66
N GLU A 88 14.82 22.00 -4.34
CA GLU A 88 15.98 21.47 -3.63
C GLU A 88 16.24 20.00 -4.01
N ILE A 89 17.51 19.60 -4.02
CA ILE A 89 17.88 18.19 -4.14
C ILE A 89 17.24 17.41 -2.99
N GLY A 90 16.66 16.25 -3.31
CA GLY A 90 15.81 15.49 -2.38
C GLY A 90 14.31 15.74 -2.54
N THR A 91 13.90 16.73 -3.34
CA THR A 91 12.48 16.98 -3.63
C THR A 91 11.86 15.81 -4.38
N GLN A 92 10.71 15.34 -3.89
CA GLN A 92 9.94 14.29 -4.57
C GLN A 92 9.32 14.80 -5.87
N LEU A 93 9.47 14.00 -6.92
CA LEU A 93 8.98 14.25 -8.26
C LEU A 93 8.02 13.12 -8.68
N VAL A 94 7.13 13.46 -9.61
CA VAL A 94 6.32 12.49 -10.34
C VAL A 94 6.63 12.60 -11.82
N VAL A 95 6.93 11.46 -12.43
CA VAL A 95 7.11 11.30 -13.88
C VAL A 95 5.87 10.61 -14.40
N THR A 96 5.05 11.33 -15.16
CA THR A 96 3.83 10.78 -15.78
C THR A 96 4.07 10.55 -17.26
N CYS A 97 3.99 9.30 -17.70
CA CYS A 97 4.12 8.91 -19.09
C CYS A 97 2.74 8.51 -19.64
N ARG A 98 2.30 9.18 -20.70
CA ARG A 98 1.00 8.92 -21.34
C ARG A 98 1.04 9.37 -22.79
N ASN A 99 0.56 8.53 -23.71
CA ASN A 99 0.40 8.85 -25.14
C ASN A 99 1.69 9.44 -25.78
N GLY A 100 2.84 8.78 -25.60
CA GLY A 100 4.11 9.27 -26.17
C GLY A 100 4.65 10.56 -25.54
N ARG A 101 4.06 11.03 -24.44
CA ARG A 101 4.49 12.22 -23.70
C ARG A 101 4.86 11.89 -22.27
N ILE A 102 6.04 12.32 -21.84
CA ILE A 102 6.48 12.28 -20.44
C ILE A 102 6.40 13.69 -19.85
N VAL A 103 5.83 13.79 -18.66
CA VAL A 103 5.73 15.04 -17.91
C VAL A 103 6.33 14.82 -16.53
N ILE A 104 7.37 15.59 -16.21
CA ILE A 104 8.10 15.54 -14.93
C ILE A 104 7.78 16.82 -14.16
N ARG A 105 7.26 16.67 -12.94
CA ARG A 105 6.89 17.79 -12.06
C ARG A 105 7.17 17.44 -10.61
N VAL A 106 7.11 18.45 -9.75
CA VAL A 106 7.05 18.25 -8.29
C VAL A 106 5.85 17.37 -7.92
N HIS A 107 6.04 16.47 -6.97
CA HIS A 107 4.98 15.62 -6.46
C HIS A 107 3.91 16.45 -5.72
N PRO A 108 2.60 16.30 -6.01
CA PRO A 108 1.55 17.04 -5.31
C PRO A 108 1.59 17.01 -3.78
N ASP A 109 2.14 15.99 -3.13
CA ASP A 109 2.37 16.02 -1.67
C ASP A 109 3.28 17.17 -1.23
N VAL A 110 4.34 17.44 -2.00
CA VAL A 110 5.24 18.57 -1.75
C VAL A 110 4.50 19.88 -1.98
N ALA A 111 3.67 19.96 -3.03
CA ALA A 111 2.84 21.13 -3.29
C ALA A 111 1.77 21.34 -2.19
N ALA A 112 1.16 20.26 -1.69
CA ALA A 112 0.17 20.28 -0.63
C ALA A 112 0.79 20.73 0.70
N LYS A 113 1.99 20.23 1.02
CA LYS A 113 2.81 20.70 2.15
C LYS A 113 3.07 22.20 2.04
N LYS A 114 3.60 22.66 0.92
CA LYS A 114 3.84 24.10 0.70
C LYS A 114 2.56 24.93 0.84
N ALA A 115 1.44 24.44 0.29
CA ALA A 115 0.15 25.13 0.35
C ALA A 115 -0.40 25.25 1.78
N ARG A 116 -0.18 24.27 2.67
CA ARG A 116 -0.58 24.40 4.09
C ARG A 116 0.29 25.36 4.87
N GLU A 117 1.59 25.40 4.58
CA GLU A 117 2.54 26.31 5.22
C GLU A 117 2.28 27.76 4.82
N ASP A 118 2.12 28.02 3.52
CA ASP A 118 1.81 29.36 3.00
C ASP A 118 0.45 29.85 3.55
N ARG A 119 -0.55 28.96 3.62
CA ARG A 119 -1.89 29.29 4.14
C ARG A 119 -1.87 29.73 5.60
N ILE A 120 -1.22 28.98 6.50
CA ILE A 120 -1.22 29.34 7.92
C ILE A 120 -0.40 30.61 8.17
N LYS A 121 0.75 30.78 7.47
CA LYS A 121 1.58 31.99 7.55
C LYS A 121 0.77 33.22 7.12
N ASP A 122 0.06 33.12 6.01
CA ASP A 122 -0.79 34.19 5.48
C ASP A 122 -1.93 34.57 6.44
N ARG A 123 -2.62 33.58 7.02
CA ARG A 123 -3.67 33.83 8.02
C ARG A 123 -3.14 34.49 9.29
N MET A 124 -2.01 34.01 9.80
CA MET A 124 -1.37 34.59 10.98
C MET A 124 -0.94 36.04 10.72
N ALA A 125 -0.28 36.30 9.58
CA ALA A 125 0.16 37.65 9.20
C ALA A 125 -1.00 38.65 9.06
N ARG A 126 -2.16 38.19 8.57
CA ARG A 126 -3.37 39.03 8.44
C ARG A 126 -4.27 39.02 9.69
N GLN A 127 -3.89 38.34 10.76
CA GLN A 127 -4.72 38.13 11.96
C GLN A 127 -6.11 37.55 11.64
N HIS A 128 -6.22 36.76 10.58
CA HIS A 128 -7.45 36.06 10.24
C HIS A 128 -7.65 34.88 11.20
N ALA A 129 -8.92 34.59 11.53
CA ALA A 129 -9.24 33.43 12.35
C ALA A 129 -8.76 32.12 11.68
N LEU A 130 -8.12 31.26 12.46
CA LEU A 130 -7.63 29.95 12.01
C LEU A 130 -8.78 28.95 11.89
N ARG A 131 -8.77 28.14 10.84
CA ARG A 131 -9.71 27.06 10.62
C ARG A 131 -9.29 25.83 11.43
N SER A 132 -10.14 25.36 12.31
CA SER A 132 -9.86 24.18 13.11
C SER A 132 -10.82 23.05 12.78
N ALA A 133 -10.31 21.83 12.77
CA ALA A 133 -11.12 20.62 12.76
C ALA A 133 -10.79 19.77 14.00
N ALA A 134 -11.75 18.99 14.48
CA ALA A 134 -11.54 18.19 15.69
C ALA A 134 -12.36 16.90 15.67
N PHE A 135 -11.72 15.80 16.05
CA PHE A 135 -12.41 14.65 16.63
C PHE A 135 -12.78 15.02 18.07
N ILE A 136 -14.06 15.31 18.29
CA ILE A 136 -14.59 15.79 19.56
C ILE A 136 -14.68 14.58 20.49
N GLU A 137 -13.82 14.62 21.48
CA GLU A 137 -13.46 13.55 22.39
C GLU A 137 -13.10 14.20 23.73
N ASP A 138 -13.15 13.46 24.84
CA ASP A 138 -12.70 13.97 26.17
C ASP A 138 -11.20 14.33 26.18
N GLY A 139 -10.86 15.51 25.66
CA GLY A 139 -9.50 15.93 25.35
C GLY A 139 -9.23 17.38 25.75
N MET A 140 -8.17 17.60 26.53
CA MET A 140 -7.84 18.91 27.10
C MET A 140 -6.97 19.77 26.14
N ALA A 141 -6.25 19.15 25.20
CA ALA A 141 -5.22 19.82 24.39
C ALA A 141 -5.80 20.76 23.33
N THR A 142 -6.97 20.46 22.76
CA THR A 142 -7.64 21.37 21.81
C THR A 142 -7.98 22.70 22.48
N GLY A 143 -8.52 22.64 23.70
CA GLY A 143 -8.80 23.84 24.49
C GLY A 143 -7.52 24.60 24.84
N ALA A 144 -6.47 23.88 25.23
CA ALA A 144 -5.18 24.47 25.62
C ALA A 144 -4.48 25.18 24.44
N LEU A 145 -4.45 24.58 23.25
CA LEU A 145 -3.86 25.21 22.06
C LEU A 145 -4.64 26.47 21.66
N ASN A 146 -5.98 26.41 21.66
CA ASN A 146 -6.79 27.57 21.30
C ASN A 146 -6.67 28.71 22.31
N ALA A 147 -6.60 28.40 23.61
CA ALA A 147 -6.32 29.39 24.65
C ALA A 147 -4.94 30.03 24.45
N GLY A 148 -3.93 29.23 24.11
CA GLY A 148 -2.60 29.73 23.76
C GLY A 148 -2.61 30.65 22.55
N LEU A 149 -3.19 30.21 21.42
CA LEU A 149 -3.35 31.03 20.21
C LEU A 149 -4.03 32.37 20.53
N LEU A 150 -5.09 32.35 21.34
CA LEU A 150 -5.79 33.55 21.78
C LEU A 150 -4.88 34.47 22.60
N GLY A 151 -4.07 33.92 23.51
CA GLY A 151 -3.08 34.66 24.28
C GLY A 151 -2.01 35.35 23.42
N PHE A 152 -1.73 34.80 22.24
CA PHE A 152 -0.85 35.40 21.22
C PHE A 152 -1.60 36.27 20.18
N GLY A 153 -2.88 36.60 20.42
CA GLY A 153 -3.67 37.48 19.57
C GLY A 153 -4.29 36.83 18.33
N HIS A 154 -4.35 35.50 18.27
CA HIS A 154 -4.97 34.74 17.18
C HIS A 154 -6.24 34.05 17.62
N THR A 155 -7.32 34.22 16.85
CA THR A 155 -8.59 33.49 17.07
C THR A 155 -8.68 32.25 16.18
N SER A 156 -9.47 31.26 16.57
CA SER A 156 -9.81 30.09 15.74
C SER A 156 -11.32 29.81 15.74
N PHE A 157 -11.79 29.04 14.76
CA PHE A 157 -13.17 28.57 14.69
C PHE A 157 -13.23 27.12 14.20
N LEU A 158 -14.26 26.38 14.64
CA LEU A 158 -14.44 24.98 14.25
C LEU A 158 -15.13 24.89 12.87
N GLN A 159 -14.44 24.40 11.84
CA GLN A 159 -15.06 24.13 10.54
C GLN A 159 -15.67 22.72 10.43
N LEU A 160 -15.07 21.74 11.11
CA LEU A 160 -15.51 20.35 11.11
C LEU A 160 -15.30 19.71 12.48
N GLY A 161 -16.39 19.28 13.11
CA GLY A 161 -16.41 18.43 14.29
C GLY A 161 -16.78 16.99 13.91
N VAL A 162 -16.13 16.02 14.54
CA VAL A 162 -16.40 14.60 14.33
C VAL A 162 -16.62 13.93 15.68
N VAL A 163 -17.74 13.24 15.86
CA VAL A 163 -18.05 12.44 17.04
C VAL A 163 -18.31 11.02 16.56
N LEU A 164 -17.34 10.10 16.74
CA LEU A 164 -17.47 8.70 16.26
C LEU A 164 -18.09 7.76 17.30
N ALA A 165 -18.64 8.30 18.39
CA ALA A 165 -19.32 7.53 19.41
C ALA A 165 -20.77 7.98 19.52
N GLN A 166 -21.69 7.03 19.35
CA GLN A 166 -23.14 7.10 19.58
C GLN A 166 -23.99 7.59 18.40
N ASP A 167 -24.58 6.63 17.69
CA ASP A 167 -25.59 6.80 16.63
C ASP A 167 -26.87 7.54 17.07
N THR A 168 -26.94 7.98 18.32
CA THR A 168 -28.13 8.61 18.95
C THR A 168 -27.89 10.05 19.41
N MET A 169 -26.66 10.58 19.29
CA MET A 169 -26.34 11.95 19.72
C MET A 169 -26.86 12.98 18.72
N THR A 170 -27.76 13.86 19.16
CA THR A 170 -28.26 15.00 18.38
C THR A 170 -27.47 16.28 18.63
N GLU A 171 -26.72 16.34 19.72
CA GLU A 171 -25.98 17.50 20.17
C GLU A 171 -24.67 17.08 20.87
N VAL A 172 -23.64 17.92 20.80
CA VAL A 172 -22.37 17.70 21.50
C VAL A 172 -21.84 18.99 22.10
N GLU A 173 -21.20 18.88 23.27
CA GLU A 173 -20.47 19.98 23.87
C GLU A 173 -19.13 20.24 23.17
N VAL A 174 -18.91 21.48 22.76
CA VAL A 174 -17.67 21.96 22.15
C VAL A 174 -17.03 23.00 23.07
N PRO A 175 -15.70 22.98 23.30
CA PRO A 175 -15.02 24.02 24.06
C PRO A 175 -15.31 25.42 23.50
N ALA A 176 -15.70 26.39 24.32
CA ALA A 176 -16.00 27.77 23.88
C ALA A 176 -14.80 28.50 23.25
N SER A 177 -13.59 27.99 23.48
CA SER A 177 -12.38 28.45 22.78
C SER A 177 -12.40 28.15 21.28
N LEU A 178 -13.15 27.13 20.85
CA LEU A 178 -13.49 26.88 19.45
C LEU A 178 -14.82 27.56 19.15
N LYS A 179 -14.82 28.77 18.59
CA LYS A 179 -16.09 29.39 18.19
C LYS A 179 -16.75 28.54 17.12
N ALA A 180 -17.91 27.94 17.41
CA ALA A 180 -18.79 27.47 16.35
C ALA A 180 -19.32 28.69 15.58
N CYS A 181 -19.46 28.53 14.27
CA CYS A 181 -20.00 29.55 13.37
C CYS A 181 -21.01 28.89 12.44
N ASP A 182 -21.71 29.68 11.63
CA ASP A 182 -22.74 29.18 10.71
C ASP A 182 -22.23 28.13 9.70
N PHE A 183 -20.91 27.98 9.55
CA PHE A 183 -20.25 27.02 8.68
C PHE A 183 -19.74 25.76 9.40
N THR A 184 -19.89 25.67 10.72
CA THR A 184 -19.44 24.51 11.50
C THR A 184 -20.29 23.29 11.16
N LYS A 185 -19.67 22.24 10.62
CA LYS A 185 -20.34 20.96 10.40
C LYS A 185 -19.91 19.96 11.47
N VAL A 186 -20.84 19.40 12.24
CA VAL A 186 -20.55 18.29 13.14
C VAL A 186 -21.19 17.02 12.58
N VAL A 187 -20.41 15.95 12.47
CA VAL A 187 -20.89 14.64 12.00
C VAL A 187 -20.76 13.58 13.09
N GLY A 188 -21.80 12.75 13.19
CA GLY A 188 -21.90 11.68 14.19
C GLY A 188 -21.65 10.27 13.64
N ASP A 189 -21.40 10.14 12.33
CA ASP A 189 -21.33 8.84 11.68
C ASP A 189 -20.26 8.78 10.58
N THR A 190 -19.74 7.56 10.38
CA THR A 190 -18.71 7.24 9.38
C THR A 190 -19.12 7.58 7.95
N SER A 191 -20.40 7.39 7.59
CA SER A 191 -20.92 7.65 6.25
C SER A 191 -20.84 9.14 5.90
N SER A 192 -21.30 9.99 6.81
CA SER A 192 -21.26 11.44 6.69
C SER A 192 -19.83 11.97 6.69
N LEU A 193 -18.96 11.44 7.57
CA LEU A 193 -17.54 11.81 7.59
C LEU A 193 -16.87 11.46 6.25
N LEU A 194 -17.01 10.22 5.79
CA LEU A 194 -16.38 9.78 4.55
C LEU A 194 -16.88 10.58 3.34
N SER A 195 -18.17 10.95 3.32
CA SER A 195 -18.74 11.83 2.32
C SER A 195 -18.00 13.17 2.24
N ILE A 196 -17.77 13.81 3.39
CA ILE A 196 -17.04 15.09 3.48
C ILE A 196 -15.60 14.90 3.02
N LEU A 197 -14.90 13.89 3.55
CA LEU A 197 -13.48 13.66 3.26
C LEU A 197 -13.23 13.27 1.79
N SER A 198 -14.23 12.75 1.09
CA SER A 198 -14.18 12.36 -0.32
C SER A 198 -14.45 13.54 -1.28
N GLN A 199 -15.06 14.64 -0.81
CA GLN A 199 -15.49 15.77 -1.64
C GLN A 199 -14.48 16.92 -1.68
N LYS A 200 -13.19 16.66 -1.43
CA LYS A 200 -12.13 17.69 -1.34
C LYS A 200 -12.55 18.86 -0.42
N PRO A 201 -12.70 18.58 0.88
CA PRO A 201 -13.18 19.58 1.83
C PRO A 201 -12.25 20.79 1.90
N ALA A 202 -12.76 21.92 2.42
CA ALA A 202 -11.93 23.08 2.70
C ALA A 202 -10.80 22.70 3.68
N PRO A 203 -9.55 23.13 3.43
CA PRO A 203 -8.44 22.75 4.29
C PRO A 203 -8.56 23.41 5.67
N ALA A 204 -8.13 22.67 6.70
CA ALA A 204 -8.00 23.17 8.07
C ALA A 204 -6.60 23.77 8.28
N ASP A 205 -6.41 24.66 9.24
CA ASP A 205 -5.10 25.12 9.70
C ASP A 205 -4.60 24.26 10.86
N THR A 206 -5.51 23.85 11.75
CA THR A 206 -5.26 22.93 12.86
C THR A 206 -6.24 21.75 12.84
N LEU A 207 -5.78 20.56 13.24
CA LEU A 207 -6.62 19.37 13.37
C LEU A 207 -6.31 18.65 14.67
N TYR A 208 -7.29 18.49 15.54
CA TYR A 208 -7.20 17.60 16.70
C TYR A 208 -7.71 16.21 16.36
N ILE A 209 -6.91 15.18 16.57
CA ILE A 209 -7.30 13.77 16.37
C ILE A 209 -7.32 12.94 17.65
N GLY A 210 -7.05 13.54 18.81
CA GLY A 210 -7.00 12.83 20.10
C GLY A 210 -5.95 11.72 20.12
N ASP A 211 -6.25 10.63 20.82
CA ASP A 211 -5.37 9.44 20.83
C ASP A 211 -5.60 8.60 19.58
N PRO A 212 -4.61 8.44 18.68
CA PRO A 212 -4.74 7.59 17.51
C PRO A 212 -5.02 6.13 17.87
N ALA A 213 -4.56 5.67 19.03
CA ALA A 213 -4.80 4.33 19.56
C ALA A 213 -6.05 4.26 20.46
N ARG A 214 -6.83 5.33 20.58
CA ARG A 214 -8.15 5.26 21.21
C ARG A 214 -8.96 4.16 20.54
N ASN A 215 -9.63 3.33 21.34
CA ASN A 215 -10.45 2.22 20.85
C ASN A 215 -9.67 1.12 20.10
N ALA A 216 -8.33 1.11 20.16
CA ALA A 216 -7.52 0.08 19.50
C ALA A 216 -7.81 -1.34 20.00
N GLU A 217 -8.24 -1.48 21.26
CA GLU A 217 -8.57 -2.75 21.91
C GLU A 217 -10.08 -3.05 21.91
N SER A 218 -10.93 -2.13 21.42
CA SER A 218 -12.38 -2.34 21.25
C SER A 218 -12.72 -2.60 19.77
N ASP A 219 -13.98 -2.94 19.43
CA ASP A 219 -14.43 -3.19 18.05
C ASP A 219 -14.56 -1.91 17.19
N GLN A 220 -13.80 -0.86 17.53
CA GLN A 220 -13.86 0.47 16.93
C GLN A 220 -12.47 0.94 16.46
N ALA A 221 -11.56 0.02 16.10
CA ALA A 221 -10.23 0.39 15.62
C ALA A 221 -10.24 1.11 14.25
N ALA A 222 -11.40 1.16 13.57
CA ALA A 222 -11.63 1.95 12.37
C ALA A 222 -11.37 3.46 12.58
N ASP A 223 -11.51 3.96 13.81
CA ASP A 223 -11.25 5.36 14.17
C ASP A 223 -9.85 5.81 13.74
N PHE A 224 -8.85 4.93 13.89
CA PHE A 224 -7.48 5.18 13.44
C PHE A 224 -7.45 5.59 11.97
N PHE A 225 -8.13 4.83 11.11
CA PHE A 225 -8.16 5.09 9.67
C PHE A 225 -8.81 6.46 9.38
N PHE A 226 -9.95 6.76 10.01
CA PHE A 226 -10.66 8.02 9.77
C PHE A 226 -9.89 9.25 10.28
N LYS A 227 -9.19 9.13 11.41
CA LYS A 227 -8.30 10.17 11.94
C LYS A 227 -7.20 10.53 10.96
N ILE A 228 -6.44 9.54 10.47
CA ILE A 228 -5.38 9.80 9.48
C ILE A 228 -5.96 10.24 8.13
N ARG A 229 -7.10 9.67 7.70
CA ARG A 229 -7.83 10.09 6.47
C ARG A 229 -8.25 11.55 6.52
N ALA A 230 -8.60 12.07 7.70
CA ALA A 230 -8.91 13.48 7.90
C ALA A 230 -7.68 14.37 7.77
N VAL A 231 -6.51 13.94 8.27
CA VAL A 231 -5.23 14.64 8.06
C VAL A 231 -4.95 14.80 6.56
N GLU A 232 -5.11 13.72 5.78
CA GLU A 232 -4.92 13.79 4.33
C GLU A 232 -5.90 14.74 3.63
N ALA A 233 -7.19 14.68 3.98
CA ALA A 233 -8.22 15.44 3.29
C ALA A 233 -8.18 16.94 3.62
N LEU A 234 -7.93 17.26 4.90
CA LEU A 234 -7.97 18.63 5.42
C LEU A 234 -6.61 19.34 5.31
N ASN A 235 -5.52 18.58 5.11
CA ASN A 235 -4.15 19.08 4.95
C ASN A 235 -3.78 20.18 5.97
N PRO A 236 -3.93 19.92 7.29
CA PRO A 236 -3.67 20.90 8.35
C PRO A 236 -2.19 21.29 8.45
N ALA A 237 -1.88 22.47 8.95
CA ALA A 237 -0.49 22.85 9.24
C ALA A 237 0.01 22.24 10.56
N VAL A 238 -0.92 22.01 11.51
CA VAL A 238 -0.64 21.38 12.81
C VAL A 238 -1.68 20.31 13.09
N VAL A 239 -1.23 19.08 13.37
CA VAL A 239 -2.05 17.98 13.90
C VAL A 239 -1.76 17.79 15.37
N ILE A 240 -2.79 17.65 16.19
CA ILE A 240 -2.69 17.53 17.64
C ILE A 240 -3.12 16.11 18.02
N MET A 241 -2.21 15.39 18.65
CA MET A 241 -2.45 14.06 19.21
C MET A 241 -2.25 14.10 20.73
N GLU A 242 -3.06 13.35 21.46
CA GLU A 242 -2.88 13.10 22.88
C GLU A 242 -2.57 11.62 23.07
N SER A 243 -1.62 11.27 23.93
CA SER A 243 -1.50 9.89 24.40
C SER A 243 -1.76 9.86 25.90
N ALA A 244 -2.86 9.21 26.29
CA ALA A 244 -3.14 8.89 27.68
C ALA A 244 -2.28 7.69 28.11
N GLY A 245 -0.99 7.91 28.35
CA GLY A 245 -0.06 6.86 28.82
C GLY A 245 1.12 6.61 27.89
N ASN A 246 1.36 5.34 27.55
CA ASN A 246 2.57 4.90 26.85
C ASN A 246 2.57 5.36 25.38
N ALA A 247 3.33 6.42 25.10
CA ALA A 247 3.57 6.94 23.75
C ALA A 247 4.10 5.89 22.75
N ASP A 248 4.58 4.74 23.24
CA ASP A 248 5.09 3.62 22.44
C ASP A 248 4.00 2.61 22.01
N SER A 249 2.71 2.96 22.06
CA SER A 249 1.66 2.07 21.55
C SER A 249 1.85 1.80 20.04
N PRO A 250 1.60 0.57 19.53
CA PRO A 250 1.84 0.24 18.12
C PRO A 250 1.13 1.18 17.14
N LEU A 251 -0.13 1.55 17.41
CA LEU A 251 -0.86 2.47 16.54
C LEU A 251 -0.36 3.91 16.66
N ASN A 252 0.07 4.39 17.83
CA ASN A 252 0.69 5.71 17.92
C ASN A 252 1.99 5.79 17.10
N ILE A 253 2.81 4.74 17.16
CA ILE A 253 4.02 4.62 16.34
C ILE A 253 3.68 4.64 14.84
N ALA A 254 2.63 3.92 14.42
CA ALA A 254 2.16 3.95 13.03
C ALA A 254 1.65 5.34 12.62
N ALA A 255 0.89 6.02 13.48
CA ALA A 255 0.39 7.37 13.23
C ALA A 255 1.55 8.37 13.03
N ILE A 256 2.56 8.33 13.89
CA ILE A 256 3.77 9.16 13.75
C ILE A 256 4.46 8.90 12.41
N GLN A 257 4.71 7.63 12.06
CA GLN A 257 5.33 7.29 10.77
C GLN A 257 4.51 7.77 9.56
N LEU A 258 3.18 7.70 9.64
CA LEU A 258 2.28 8.20 8.59
C LEU A 258 2.32 9.72 8.48
N LEU A 259 2.38 10.43 9.61
CA LEU A 259 2.52 11.89 9.64
C LEU A 259 3.89 12.34 9.13
N GLU A 260 4.97 11.66 9.50
CA GLU A 260 6.30 11.91 8.93
C GLU A 260 6.30 11.73 7.41
N ALA A 261 5.67 10.66 6.91
CA ALA A 261 5.52 10.43 5.47
C ALA A 261 4.68 11.52 4.75
N LEU A 262 3.79 12.20 5.48
CA LEU A 262 3.00 13.34 5.00
C LEU A 262 3.72 14.70 5.15
N GLY A 263 4.96 14.72 5.65
CA GLY A 263 5.80 15.91 5.79
C GLY A 263 5.54 16.71 7.07
N TYR A 264 5.26 16.02 8.18
CA TYR A 264 5.19 16.62 9.51
C TYR A 264 6.39 16.21 10.37
N VAL A 265 6.77 17.07 11.30
CA VAL A 265 7.78 16.85 12.35
C VAL A 265 7.05 16.84 13.69
N ILE A 266 7.34 15.83 14.52
CA ILE A 266 6.70 15.68 15.84
C ILE A 266 7.43 16.52 16.90
N GLN A 267 6.69 17.38 17.59
CA GLN A 267 7.13 18.10 18.78
C GLN A 267 6.27 17.65 19.98
N ASN A 268 6.90 17.36 21.11
CA ASN A 268 6.21 16.77 22.26
C ASN A 268 6.27 17.71 23.47
N LYS A 269 5.20 17.72 24.27
CA LYS A 269 5.18 18.38 25.58
C LYS A 269 4.29 17.60 26.54
N THR A 270 4.77 17.42 27.76
CA THR A 270 3.99 16.79 28.82
C THR A 270 3.20 17.84 29.60
N ILE A 271 1.89 17.63 29.75
CA ILE A 271 0.98 18.51 30.47
C ILE A 271 0.06 17.63 31.32
N ASN A 272 0.03 17.84 32.64
CA ASN A 272 -0.81 17.08 33.58
C ASN A 272 -0.72 15.56 33.37
N GLU A 273 0.51 15.03 33.31
CA GLU A 273 0.83 13.60 33.10
C GLU A 273 0.39 13.01 31.73
N ARG A 274 -0.17 13.82 30.83
CA ARG A 274 -0.43 13.45 29.44
C ARG A 274 0.68 13.94 28.54
N THR A 275 1.09 13.11 27.58
CA THR A 275 1.99 13.53 26.51
C THR A 275 1.15 14.07 25.37
N VAL A 276 1.27 15.37 25.09
CA VAL A 276 0.69 16.00 23.90
C VAL A 276 1.75 16.02 22.81
N GLN A 277 1.38 15.53 21.63
CA GLN A 277 2.25 15.49 20.46
C GLN A 277 1.66 16.40 19.39
N LEU A 278 2.45 17.38 18.94
CA LEU A 278 2.13 18.26 17.83
C LEU A 278 2.88 17.77 16.60
N ALA A 279 2.17 17.30 15.58
CA ALA A 279 2.75 17.08 14.27
C ALA A 279 2.66 18.40 13.50
N VAL A 280 3.78 19.09 13.40
CA VAL A 280 3.92 20.42 12.77
C VAL A 280 4.44 20.23 11.36
N SER A 281 3.86 20.91 10.36
CA SER A 281 4.41 20.85 9.00
C SER A 281 5.90 21.19 9.00
N GLU A 282 6.70 20.39 8.30
CA GLU A 282 8.17 20.46 8.40
C GLU A 282 8.73 21.87 8.14
N GLY A 283 8.19 22.65 7.19
CA GLY A 283 8.61 24.04 6.93
C GLY A 283 8.16 25.08 7.97
N LEU A 284 7.56 24.63 9.08
CA LEU A 284 7.20 25.42 10.27
C LEU A 284 7.89 24.88 11.54
N SER A 285 8.66 23.81 11.43
CA SER A 285 9.15 23.04 12.57
C SER A 285 10.35 23.64 13.30
N ASP A 286 10.99 24.68 12.73
CA ASP A 286 12.08 25.42 13.38
C ASP A 286 11.63 26.17 14.65
N SER A 287 10.33 26.46 14.77
CA SER A 287 9.75 27.07 15.97
C SER A 287 9.21 26.00 16.91
N ASP A 288 9.29 26.24 18.22
CA ASP A 288 8.64 25.37 19.22
C ASP A 288 7.15 25.73 19.36
N TRP A 289 6.29 24.97 18.67
CA TRP A 289 4.84 25.14 18.73
C TRP A 289 4.25 24.65 20.05
N THR A 290 4.98 23.83 20.81
CA THR A 290 4.50 23.33 22.10
C THR A 290 4.46 24.43 23.16
N SER A 291 5.15 25.55 22.93
CA SER A 291 5.03 26.78 23.73
C SER A 291 3.60 27.32 23.78
N LEU A 292 2.79 27.08 22.74
CA LEU A 292 1.38 27.48 22.66
C LEU A 292 0.47 26.63 23.55
N LEU A 293 0.91 25.47 24.03
CA LEU A 293 0.12 24.64 24.92
C LEU A 293 0.20 25.20 26.35
N THR A 294 -0.86 25.89 26.80
CA THR A 294 -0.96 26.48 28.15
C THR A 294 -1.62 25.53 29.15
N GLN A 295 -1.25 25.60 30.42
CA GLN A 295 -1.96 24.90 31.49
C GLN A 295 -3.34 25.56 31.73
N GLY A 296 -4.42 24.76 31.77
CA GLY A 296 -5.71 25.23 32.31
C GLY A 296 -6.76 25.70 31.30
N ALA A 297 -7.06 24.93 30.25
CA ALA A 297 -8.27 25.16 29.46
C ALA A 297 -9.49 24.46 30.08
N SER A 298 -9.86 24.79 31.33
CA SER A 298 -11.23 24.56 31.81
C SER A 298 -12.10 25.70 31.28
N GLY A 299 -12.42 25.65 29.99
CA GLY A 299 -13.27 26.63 29.34
C GLY A 299 -14.75 26.24 29.48
N GLN A 300 -15.63 27.24 29.49
CA GLN A 300 -17.06 27.04 29.23
C GLN A 300 -17.22 26.21 27.94
N THR A 301 -18.21 25.31 27.89
CA THR A 301 -18.60 24.62 26.66
C THR A 301 -19.83 25.30 26.05
N HIS A 302 -20.07 25.07 24.77
CA HIS A 302 -21.32 25.40 24.11
C HIS A 302 -21.81 24.19 23.31
N THR A 303 -23.13 24.09 23.16
CA THR A 303 -23.75 22.95 22.49
C THR A 303 -23.85 23.21 20.99
N VAL A 304 -23.49 22.20 20.19
CA VAL A 304 -23.59 22.23 18.72
C VAL A 304 -24.39 21.01 18.25
N SER A 305 -25.35 21.22 17.35
CA SER A 305 -26.15 20.14 16.78
C SER A 305 -25.32 19.26 15.85
N VAL A 306 -25.55 17.95 15.95
CA VAL A 306 -24.90 16.92 15.15
C VAL A 306 -25.74 16.63 13.92
N SER A 307 -25.11 16.65 12.74
CA SER A 307 -25.74 16.24 11.49
C SER A 307 -25.39 14.79 11.15
N SER A 308 -26.40 13.96 10.94
CA SER A 308 -26.26 12.59 10.42
C SER A 308 -26.98 12.48 9.08
N ALA A 309 -26.24 12.36 7.98
CA ALA A 309 -26.82 12.33 6.65
C ALA A 309 -27.03 10.91 6.10
N GLY A 310 -26.40 9.88 6.68
CA GLY A 310 -26.64 8.43 6.45
C GLY A 310 -26.50 7.86 5.02
N ARG A 311 -26.68 8.66 3.97
CA ARG A 311 -26.95 8.21 2.59
C ARG A 311 -25.69 7.90 1.77
N PHE A 312 -24.50 8.30 2.22
CA PHE A 312 -23.27 8.16 1.42
C PHE A 312 -22.82 6.70 1.29
N MET A 313 -22.82 5.93 2.37
CA MET A 313 -22.52 4.49 2.31
C MET A 313 -23.50 3.75 1.41
N THR A 314 -24.80 4.05 1.50
CA THR A 314 -25.81 3.51 0.57
C THR A 314 -25.45 3.80 -0.89
N SER A 315 -24.96 5.01 -1.20
CA SER A 315 -24.50 5.35 -2.55
C SER A 315 -23.26 4.56 -2.99
N LYS A 316 -22.28 4.35 -2.10
CA LYS A 316 -21.08 3.53 -2.37
C LYS A 316 -21.44 2.07 -2.62
N HIS A 317 -22.40 1.53 -1.87
CA HIS A 317 -22.97 0.20 -2.08
C HIS A 317 -23.67 0.10 -3.45
N SER A 318 -24.55 1.04 -3.78
CA SER A 318 -25.23 1.05 -5.08
C SER A 318 -24.23 1.15 -6.23
N GLN A 319 -23.17 1.96 -6.08
CA GLN A 319 -22.10 2.07 -7.07
C GLN A 319 -21.30 0.76 -7.22
N ARG A 320 -20.93 0.10 -6.12
CA ARG A 320 -20.29 -1.23 -6.10
C ARG A 320 -21.08 -2.25 -6.91
N MET A 321 -22.38 -2.34 -6.62
CA MET A 321 -23.28 -3.27 -7.28
C MET A 321 -23.43 -2.95 -8.78
N SER A 322 -23.65 -1.68 -9.10
CA SER A 322 -23.75 -1.22 -10.50
C SER A 322 -22.49 -1.56 -11.31
N ASN A 323 -21.31 -1.25 -10.76
CA ASN A 323 -20.03 -1.55 -11.40
C ASN A 323 -19.84 -3.06 -11.62
N LEU A 324 -20.19 -3.88 -10.61
CA LEU A 324 -20.12 -5.32 -10.72
C LEU A 324 -21.03 -5.86 -11.82
N MET A 325 -22.30 -5.44 -11.85
CA MET A 325 -23.26 -5.91 -12.84
C MET A 325 -22.87 -5.48 -14.27
N VAL A 326 -22.38 -4.26 -14.43
CA VAL A 326 -21.82 -3.80 -15.72
C VAL A 326 -20.66 -4.68 -16.15
N ALA A 327 -19.74 -5.02 -15.24
CA ALA A 327 -18.59 -5.86 -15.56
C ALA A 327 -18.99 -7.31 -15.88
N LEU A 328 -19.89 -7.93 -15.11
CA LEU A 328 -20.36 -9.30 -15.35
C LEU A 328 -21.11 -9.46 -16.67
N ASN A 329 -21.83 -8.43 -17.09
CA ASN A 329 -22.57 -8.41 -18.35
C ASN A 329 -21.73 -7.91 -19.54
N SER A 330 -20.51 -7.46 -19.30
CA SER A 330 -19.59 -7.04 -20.35
C SER A 330 -18.90 -8.25 -20.99
N SER A 331 -18.58 -8.14 -22.29
CA SER A 331 -17.61 -9.02 -22.95
C SER A 331 -16.16 -8.59 -22.72
N LYS A 332 -15.94 -7.43 -22.08
CA LYS A 332 -14.60 -6.91 -21.78
C LYS A 332 -14.08 -7.52 -20.46
N PRO A 333 -12.75 -7.66 -20.30
CA PRO A 333 -12.16 -8.07 -19.04
C PRO A 333 -12.59 -7.15 -17.89
N MET A 334 -12.90 -7.75 -16.75
CA MET A 334 -13.21 -7.03 -15.51
C MET A 334 -11.94 -6.34 -14.96
N ASP A 335 -12.05 -5.04 -14.72
CA ASP A 335 -10.95 -4.21 -14.24
C ASP A 335 -10.59 -4.56 -12.78
N SER A 336 -9.32 -4.92 -12.52
CA SER A 336 -8.81 -5.27 -11.20
C SER A 336 -7.75 -4.30 -10.65
N LEU A 337 -7.67 -4.20 -9.32
CA LEU A 337 -6.67 -3.45 -8.58
C LEU A 337 -5.60 -4.40 -8.01
N SER A 338 -4.32 -4.10 -8.23
CA SER A 338 -3.21 -4.87 -7.69
C SER A 338 -2.25 -4.00 -6.88
N LEU A 339 -2.18 -4.22 -5.57
CA LEU A 339 -1.31 -3.49 -4.66
C LEU A 339 -0.15 -4.37 -4.19
N PHE A 340 1.06 -3.81 -4.17
CA PHE A 340 2.30 -4.55 -3.90
C PHE A 340 2.49 -5.69 -4.90
N HIS A 341 2.35 -5.34 -6.18
CA HIS A 341 2.19 -6.29 -7.28
C HIS A 341 3.34 -7.31 -7.40
N GLY A 342 4.56 -6.91 -7.00
CA GLY A 342 5.76 -7.72 -7.14
C GLY A 342 6.00 -8.11 -8.59
N GLY A 343 6.26 -9.41 -8.82
CA GLY A 343 6.34 -9.98 -10.18
C GLY A 343 5.00 -10.40 -10.76
N GLY A 344 3.88 -10.05 -10.11
CA GLY A 344 2.53 -10.35 -10.60
C GLY A 344 2.03 -11.77 -10.34
N ILE A 345 2.66 -12.54 -9.44
CA ILE A 345 2.32 -13.96 -9.21
C ILE A 345 0.93 -14.12 -8.58
N LEU A 346 0.57 -13.26 -7.62
CA LEU A 346 -0.77 -13.30 -7.01
C LEU A 346 -1.83 -12.89 -8.04
N SER A 347 -1.60 -11.82 -8.80
CA SER A 347 -2.50 -11.39 -9.88
C SER A 347 -2.66 -12.45 -10.97
N ASP A 348 -1.59 -13.17 -11.31
CA ASP A 348 -1.62 -14.29 -12.23
C ASP A 348 -2.54 -15.42 -11.73
N ALA A 349 -2.35 -15.84 -10.47
CA ALA A 349 -3.18 -16.85 -9.84
C ALA A 349 -4.66 -16.41 -9.77
N MET A 350 -4.91 -15.14 -9.46
CA MET A 350 -6.24 -14.55 -9.48
C MET A 350 -6.85 -14.60 -10.88
N HIS A 351 -6.10 -14.20 -11.90
CA HIS A 351 -6.57 -14.24 -13.29
C HIS A 351 -6.90 -15.67 -13.75
N GLU A 352 -6.02 -16.64 -13.48
CA GLU A 352 -6.22 -18.04 -13.84
C GLU A 352 -7.47 -18.63 -13.19
N GLY A 353 -7.63 -18.45 -11.87
CA GLY A 353 -8.78 -19.00 -11.16
C GLY A 353 -10.12 -18.46 -11.65
N LEU A 354 -10.21 -17.15 -11.95
CA LEU A 354 -11.41 -16.53 -12.52
C LEU A 354 -11.67 -17.00 -13.95
N SER A 355 -10.62 -17.14 -14.77
CA SER A 355 -10.74 -17.62 -16.15
C SER A 355 -11.29 -19.05 -16.23
N ARG A 356 -11.04 -19.89 -15.23
CA ARG A 356 -11.61 -21.26 -15.15
C ARG A 356 -13.14 -21.28 -15.03
N GLU A 357 -13.74 -20.18 -14.59
CA GLU A 357 -15.18 -20.01 -14.47
C GLU A 357 -15.72 -19.02 -15.54
N GLY A 358 -14.95 -18.80 -16.60
CA GLY A 358 -15.34 -17.97 -17.75
C GLY A 358 -15.30 -16.46 -17.47
N ILE A 359 -14.67 -16.02 -16.39
CA ILE A 359 -14.56 -14.60 -16.02
C ILE A 359 -13.17 -14.09 -16.39
N THR A 360 -13.10 -13.26 -17.41
CA THR A 360 -11.85 -12.61 -17.83
C THR A 360 -11.61 -11.37 -16.97
N THR A 361 -10.36 -11.16 -16.54
CA THR A 361 -9.96 -9.99 -15.74
C THR A 361 -8.71 -9.33 -16.31
N ALA A 362 -8.49 -8.07 -15.98
CA ALA A 362 -7.26 -7.36 -16.33
C ALA A 362 -6.90 -6.34 -15.25
N VAL A 363 -5.63 -6.31 -14.86
CA VAL A 363 -5.05 -5.32 -13.95
C VAL A 363 -5.19 -3.94 -14.58
N ARG A 364 -6.12 -3.18 -14.00
CA ARG A 364 -6.47 -1.82 -14.40
C ARG A 364 -5.62 -0.80 -13.65
N VAL A 365 -5.27 -1.09 -12.41
CA VAL A 365 -4.37 -0.31 -11.56
C VAL A 365 -3.37 -1.25 -10.90
N GLY A 366 -2.08 -0.97 -11.04
CA GLY A 366 -1.01 -1.74 -10.41
C GLY A 366 -0.02 -0.83 -9.69
N VAL A 367 0.32 -1.16 -8.44
CA VAL A 367 1.30 -0.42 -7.63
C VAL A 367 2.43 -1.34 -7.19
N GLU A 368 3.67 -0.99 -7.54
CA GLU A 368 4.87 -1.73 -7.14
C GLU A 368 6.06 -0.79 -6.93
N ILE A 369 6.81 -0.99 -5.86
CA ILE A 369 7.95 -0.12 -5.51
C ILE A 369 9.23 -0.52 -6.24
N GLU A 370 9.45 -1.82 -6.49
CA GLU A 370 10.67 -2.36 -7.09
C GLU A 370 10.58 -2.40 -8.62
N ASP A 371 11.41 -1.60 -9.29
CA ASP A 371 11.40 -1.48 -10.76
C ASP A 371 11.64 -2.82 -11.47
N ALA A 372 12.53 -3.65 -10.92
CA ALA A 372 12.91 -4.91 -11.53
C ALA A 372 11.80 -5.97 -11.43
N CYS A 373 11.04 -5.97 -10.32
CA CYS A 373 9.87 -6.83 -10.15
C CYS A 373 8.74 -6.41 -11.09
N LEU A 374 8.43 -5.11 -11.13
CA LEU A 374 7.42 -4.57 -12.03
C LEU A 374 7.77 -4.82 -13.50
N SER A 375 9.03 -4.58 -13.89
CA SER A 375 9.50 -4.87 -15.25
C SER A 375 9.36 -6.35 -15.59
N SER A 376 9.69 -7.25 -14.66
CA SER A 376 9.48 -8.68 -14.85
C SER A 376 8.02 -9.02 -15.12
N SER A 377 7.06 -8.40 -14.40
CA SER A 377 5.64 -8.66 -14.66
C SER A 377 5.19 -8.12 -16.00
N LEU A 378 5.57 -6.89 -16.36
CA LEU A 378 5.16 -6.30 -17.63
C LEU A 378 5.69 -7.11 -18.82
N THR A 379 6.93 -7.60 -18.73
CA THR A 379 7.54 -8.44 -19.77
C THR A 379 6.97 -9.86 -19.80
N ASN A 380 6.89 -10.54 -18.66
CA ASN A 380 6.58 -11.98 -18.63
C ASN A 380 5.09 -12.29 -18.37
N ASN A 381 4.31 -11.29 -17.95
CA ASN A 381 2.90 -11.43 -17.62
C ASN A 381 2.03 -10.34 -18.29
N SER A 382 2.40 -9.92 -19.50
CA SER A 382 1.68 -8.86 -20.24
C SER A 382 0.18 -9.12 -20.39
N ARG A 383 -0.23 -10.40 -20.47
CA ARG A 383 -1.62 -10.84 -20.63
C ARG A 383 -2.59 -10.40 -19.52
N ILE A 384 -2.10 -10.19 -18.29
CA ILE A 384 -2.96 -9.78 -17.18
C ILE A 384 -3.13 -8.26 -17.13
N TRP A 385 -2.34 -7.50 -17.89
CA TRP A 385 -2.39 -6.04 -17.86
C TRP A 385 -3.42 -5.49 -18.83
N SER A 386 -4.24 -4.55 -18.36
CA SER A 386 -5.19 -3.84 -19.22
C SER A 386 -4.46 -2.93 -20.22
N GLU A 387 -4.95 -2.84 -21.45
CA GLU A 387 -4.53 -1.83 -22.45
C GLU A 387 -4.78 -0.37 -22.02
N ARG A 388 -5.53 -0.20 -20.93
CA ARG A 388 -5.76 1.10 -20.31
C ARG A 388 -4.96 1.29 -19.04
N ALA A 389 -4.24 0.28 -18.55
CA ALA A 389 -3.71 0.19 -17.19
C ALA A 389 -3.04 1.48 -16.69
N THR A 390 -3.31 1.80 -15.43
CA THR A 390 -2.58 2.82 -14.68
C THR A 390 -1.52 2.10 -13.85
N ILE A 391 -0.27 2.21 -14.28
CA ILE A 391 0.88 1.54 -13.67
C ILE A 391 1.61 2.56 -12.80
N MET A 392 1.83 2.24 -11.54
CA MET A 392 2.46 3.13 -10.58
C MET A 392 3.71 2.47 -10.00
N GLN A 393 4.86 3.05 -10.32
CA GLN A 393 6.15 2.61 -9.80
C GLN A 393 6.55 3.52 -8.62
N GLY A 394 6.63 2.94 -7.43
CA GLY A 394 7.12 3.59 -6.22
C GLY A 394 6.31 3.23 -4.97
N SER A 395 6.53 3.97 -3.89
CA SER A 395 5.79 3.74 -2.64
C SER A 395 4.30 3.97 -2.85
N ILE A 396 3.47 3.05 -2.34
CA ILE A 396 2.00 3.22 -2.33
C ILE A 396 1.56 4.51 -1.62
N SER A 397 2.36 5.02 -0.67
CA SER A 397 2.09 6.31 -0.01
C SER A 397 2.17 7.51 -0.96
N LEU A 398 3.00 7.41 -2.01
CA LEU A 398 3.14 8.44 -3.06
C LEU A 398 2.13 8.21 -4.20
N ALA A 399 1.64 6.98 -4.35
CA ALA A 399 0.74 6.54 -5.41
C ALA A 399 -0.68 7.13 -5.38
N ARG A 400 -1.02 7.88 -4.33
CA ARG A 400 -2.36 8.44 -4.04
C ARG A 400 -2.91 9.51 -4.99
N MET A 401 -2.23 9.79 -6.10
CA MET A 401 -2.36 11.08 -6.82
C MET A 401 -2.89 11.03 -8.24
N VAL A 402 -3.40 9.89 -8.71
CA VAL A 402 -4.19 9.96 -9.94
C VAL A 402 -5.50 10.64 -9.54
N SER A 403 -5.79 11.80 -10.14
CA SER A 403 -6.89 12.72 -9.75
C SER A 403 -8.24 12.04 -9.52
N THR A 404 -8.41 10.84 -10.07
CA THR A 404 -9.37 9.81 -9.66
C THR A 404 -8.77 8.44 -10.03
N LEU A 405 -8.67 7.51 -9.09
CA LEU A 405 -8.33 6.12 -9.41
C LEU A 405 -9.33 5.55 -10.44
N PRO A 406 -8.87 4.88 -11.51
CA PRO A 406 -9.78 4.14 -12.38
C PRO A 406 -10.63 3.15 -11.58
N SER A 407 -11.91 3.03 -11.93
CA SER A 407 -12.81 2.05 -11.29
C SER A 407 -12.25 0.64 -11.43
N CYS A 408 -12.21 -0.09 -10.32
CA CYS A 408 -11.90 -1.52 -10.26
C CYS A 408 -13.07 -2.24 -9.57
N VAL A 409 -13.35 -3.47 -9.98
CA VAL A 409 -14.45 -4.28 -9.40
C VAL A 409 -13.89 -5.29 -8.40
N ILE A 410 -12.71 -5.82 -8.69
CA ILE A 410 -12.00 -6.74 -7.80
C ILE A 410 -10.60 -6.20 -7.49
N GLY A 411 -9.96 -6.71 -6.45
CA GLY A 411 -8.56 -6.39 -6.24
C GLY A 411 -7.86 -7.24 -5.19
N GLU A 412 -6.54 -7.11 -5.17
CA GLU A 412 -5.67 -7.84 -4.27
C GLU A 412 -4.56 -6.98 -3.68
N ALA A 413 -4.12 -7.33 -2.47
CA ALA A 413 -2.98 -6.70 -1.80
C ALA A 413 -2.11 -7.73 -1.07
N GLY A 414 -0.85 -7.87 -1.50
CA GLY A 414 0.18 -8.61 -0.78
C GLY A 414 0.96 -7.71 0.17
N ILE A 415 0.35 -7.28 1.29
CA ILE A 415 0.94 -6.24 2.16
C ILE A 415 2.31 -6.70 2.68
N PRO A 416 3.38 -5.87 2.59
CA PRO A 416 4.72 -6.29 3.00
C PRO A 416 4.81 -6.81 4.45
N CYS A 417 5.18 -8.08 4.61
CA CYS A 417 5.22 -8.79 5.89
C CYS A 417 6.52 -8.62 6.70
N VAL A 418 7.42 -7.73 6.28
CA VAL A 418 8.75 -7.55 6.90
C VAL A 418 8.69 -7.07 8.35
N GLY A 419 7.60 -6.40 8.73
CA GLY A 419 7.30 -6.02 10.11
C GLY A 419 6.65 -7.14 10.94
N ALA A 420 5.83 -7.99 10.33
CA ALA A 420 5.05 -9.01 11.06
C ALA A 420 5.74 -10.38 11.16
N SER A 421 6.51 -10.77 10.15
CA SER A 421 7.18 -12.08 10.12
C SER A 421 8.16 -12.25 11.27
N LYS A 422 8.28 -13.48 11.81
CA LYS A 422 9.24 -13.79 12.91
C LYS A 422 10.67 -13.39 12.57
N SER A 423 11.12 -13.72 11.36
CA SER A 423 12.47 -13.38 10.89
C SER A 423 12.67 -11.87 10.72
N GLY A 424 11.64 -11.17 10.23
CA GLY A 424 11.65 -9.72 10.08
C GLY A 424 11.70 -8.98 11.42
N ARG A 425 10.88 -9.40 12.39
CA ARG A 425 10.87 -8.84 13.75
C ARG A 425 12.21 -9.00 14.46
N SER A 426 12.77 -10.21 14.42
CA SER A 426 14.09 -10.49 14.99
C SER A 426 15.20 -9.66 14.33
N ARG A 427 15.19 -9.54 12.99
CA ARG A 427 16.19 -8.76 12.25
C ARG A 427 16.11 -7.26 12.56
N ASN A 428 14.90 -6.72 12.68
CA ASN A 428 14.67 -5.29 12.90
C ASN A 428 14.64 -4.91 14.39
N LYS A 429 14.65 -5.89 15.30
CA LYS A 429 14.55 -5.69 16.76
C LYS A 429 13.30 -4.92 17.16
N ILE A 430 12.16 -5.31 16.59
CA ILE A 430 10.86 -4.68 16.82
C ILE A 430 9.91 -5.65 17.52
N ASN A 431 9.04 -5.11 18.37
CA ASN A 431 8.07 -5.89 19.15
C ASN A 431 6.70 -5.98 18.48
N SER A 432 6.37 -5.02 17.61
CA SER A 432 5.12 -4.94 16.84
C SER A 432 5.41 -4.75 15.35
N ALA A 433 4.44 -5.04 14.48
CA ALA A 433 4.61 -4.89 13.04
C ALA A 433 4.64 -3.41 12.63
N GLU A 434 3.85 -2.61 13.33
CA GLU A 434 3.64 -1.17 13.20
C GLU A 434 4.93 -0.38 13.46
N ALA A 435 5.84 -0.90 14.29
CA ALA A 435 7.13 -0.29 14.56
C ALA A 435 8.12 -0.38 13.39
N HIS A 436 7.81 -1.10 12.32
CA HIS A 436 8.70 -1.19 11.17
C HIS A 436 8.68 0.09 10.32
N LYS A 437 9.75 0.89 10.38
CA LYS A 437 9.89 2.22 9.71
C LYS A 437 9.35 2.36 8.28
N LYS A 438 9.44 1.31 7.45
CA LYS A 438 8.99 1.33 6.05
C LYS A 438 7.67 0.60 5.78
N ALA A 439 7.23 -0.26 6.70
CA ALA A 439 6.13 -1.18 6.45
C ALA A 439 4.96 -0.98 7.43
N GLY A 440 5.22 -0.39 8.60
CA GLY A 440 4.28 -0.24 9.69
C GLY A 440 3.05 0.57 9.33
N GLY A 441 3.17 1.57 8.44
CA GLY A 441 2.04 2.38 7.95
C GLY A 441 1.38 1.87 6.66
N LEU A 442 1.84 0.77 6.05
CA LEU A 442 1.36 0.37 4.73
C LEU A 442 -0.09 -0.16 4.73
N PHE A 443 -0.58 -0.65 5.87
CA PHE A 443 -1.98 -1.07 6.00
C PHE A 443 -2.95 0.09 5.77
N TYR A 444 -2.61 1.28 6.26
CA TYR A 444 -3.40 2.49 6.06
C TYR A 444 -3.53 2.82 4.58
N TRP A 445 -2.40 2.86 3.86
CA TRP A 445 -2.39 3.14 2.43
C TRP A 445 -3.13 2.08 1.62
N THR A 446 -3.08 0.83 2.05
CA THR A 446 -3.87 -0.26 1.45
C THR A 446 -5.37 0.02 1.59
N LEU A 447 -5.83 0.37 2.81
CA LEU A 447 -7.22 0.75 3.07
C LEU A 447 -7.65 2.00 2.29
N ARG A 448 -6.76 2.98 2.12
CA ARG A 448 -7.01 4.18 1.32
C ARG A 448 -7.34 3.83 -0.13
N PHE A 449 -6.57 2.94 -0.74
CA PHE A 449 -6.83 2.45 -2.09
C PHE A 449 -8.13 1.64 -2.17
N PHE A 450 -8.43 0.79 -1.18
CA PHE A 450 -9.69 0.04 -1.15
C PHE A 450 -10.92 0.94 -0.99
N GLU A 451 -10.84 1.97 -0.15
CA GLU A 451 -11.89 2.99 0.04
C GLU A 451 -12.20 3.75 -1.25
N GLU A 452 -11.16 4.15 -1.97
CA GLU A 452 -11.29 4.89 -3.23
C GLU A 452 -11.75 3.99 -4.38
N ALA A 453 -11.16 2.80 -4.52
CA ALA A 453 -11.51 1.83 -5.56
C ALA A 453 -12.93 1.27 -5.37
N ASN A 454 -13.44 1.23 -4.13
CA ASN A 454 -14.79 0.80 -3.78
C ASN A 454 -15.11 -0.56 -4.42
N LEU A 455 -14.23 -1.54 -4.19
CA LEU A 455 -14.27 -2.88 -4.79
C LEU A 455 -15.51 -3.66 -4.38
N SER A 456 -15.97 -4.61 -5.19
CA SER A 456 -17.04 -5.55 -4.79
C SER A 456 -16.48 -6.79 -4.09
N VAL A 457 -15.27 -7.21 -4.45
CA VAL A 457 -14.54 -8.34 -3.87
C VAL A 457 -13.07 -7.98 -3.77
N GLY A 458 -12.41 -8.30 -2.66
CA GLY A 458 -10.97 -8.16 -2.58
C GLY A 458 -10.30 -9.19 -1.69
N VAL A 459 -9.00 -9.38 -1.92
CA VAL A 459 -8.16 -10.36 -1.22
C VAL A 459 -6.93 -9.67 -0.63
N VAL A 460 -6.71 -9.87 0.67
CA VAL A 460 -5.47 -9.48 1.35
C VAL A 460 -4.67 -10.73 1.68
N GLU A 461 -3.42 -10.77 1.24
CA GLU A 461 -2.47 -11.82 1.56
C GLU A 461 -1.43 -11.34 2.58
N ASN A 462 -1.07 -12.23 3.51
CA ASN A 462 0.08 -12.00 4.39
C ASN A 462 0.62 -13.29 5.04
N VAL A 463 1.70 -13.15 5.82
CA VAL A 463 2.13 -14.19 6.76
C VAL A 463 1.09 -14.42 7.86
N THR A 464 1.05 -15.62 8.43
CA THR A 464 0.09 -15.98 9.48
C THR A 464 0.15 -15.09 10.72
N GLU A 465 1.35 -14.60 11.07
CA GLU A 465 1.55 -13.70 12.22
C GLU A 465 0.85 -12.34 12.04
N TYR A 466 0.55 -11.94 10.81
CA TYR A 466 -0.10 -10.66 10.53
C TYR A 466 -1.52 -10.60 11.09
N MET A 467 -2.22 -11.75 11.19
CA MET A 467 -3.58 -11.85 11.73
C MET A 467 -3.71 -11.28 13.14
N ASN A 468 -2.62 -11.30 13.91
CA ASN A 468 -2.56 -10.89 15.32
C ASN A 468 -1.96 -9.48 15.51
N THR A 469 -1.86 -8.69 14.44
CA THR A 469 -1.32 -7.32 14.49
C THR A 469 -2.44 -6.30 14.71
N HIS A 470 -2.11 -5.16 15.32
CA HIS A 470 -3.02 -4.01 15.40
C HIS A 470 -3.41 -3.52 14.00
N SER A 471 -2.48 -3.60 13.03
CA SER A 471 -2.72 -3.30 11.61
C SER A 471 -3.86 -4.13 11.04
N MET A 472 -3.89 -5.43 11.31
CA MET A 472 -4.97 -6.30 10.82
C MET A 472 -6.29 -6.03 11.53
N LYS A 473 -6.26 -5.67 12.83
CA LYS A 473 -7.47 -5.21 13.53
C LYS A 473 -8.05 -3.94 12.89
N VAL A 474 -7.23 -2.93 12.60
CA VAL A 474 -7.68 -1.73 11.87
C VAL A 474 -8.23 -2.09 10.49
N ILE A 475 -7.60 -3.04 9.77
CA ILE A 475 -8.13 -3.52 8.48
C ILE A 475 -9.52 -4.11 8.62
N ARG A 476 -9.74 -5.02 9.58
CA ARG A 476 -11.05 -5.65 9.83
C ARG A 476 -12.12 -4.61 10.13
N ASP A 477 -11.88 -3.77 11.13
CA ASP A 477 -12.86 -2.81 11.63
C ASP A 477 -13.14 -1.72 10.57
N THR A 478 -12.12 -1.29 9.82
CA THR A 478 -12.31 -0.30 8.73
C THR A 478 -13.11 -0.90 7.57
N LEU A 479 -12.81 -2.12 7.12
CA LEU A 479 -13.57 -2.76 6.05
C LEU A 479 -15.02 -3.04 6.49
N ALA A 480 -15.25 -3.43 7.73
CA ALA A 480 -16.60 -3.55 8.29
C ALA A 480 -17.34 -2.20 8.27
N ALA A 481 -16.70 -1.11 8.73
CA ALA A 481 -17.26 0.24 8.67
C ALA A 481 -17.54 0.73 7.23
N LEU A 482 -16.82 0.18 6.25
CA LEU A 482 -17.04 0.41 4.82
C LEU A 482 -18.09 -0.55 4.21
N GLY A 483 -18.80 -1.36 5.00
CA GLY A 483 -19.88 -2.25 4.54
C GLY A 483 -19.37 -3.51 3.83
N TYR A 484 -18.25 -4.06 4.30
CA TYR A 484 -17.73 -5.34 3.83
C TYR A 484 -17.88 -6.42 4.90
N THR A 485 -18.15 -7.65 4.47
CA THR A 485 -17.99 -8.86 5.28
C THR A 485 -16.63 -9.49 4.98
N LEU A 486 -15.92 -9.94 6.01
CA LEU A 486 -14.62 -10.57 5.89
C LEU A 486 -14.67 -12.07 6.20
N SER A 487 -13.77 -12.83 5.58
CA SER A 487 -13.49 -14.23 5.91
C SER A 487 -11.99 -14.46 5.82
N GLU A 488 -11.41 -15.10 6.83
CA GLU A 488 -9.97 -15.34 6.93
C GLU A 488 -9.68 -16.83 6.97
N ARG A 489 -8.72 -17.30 6.19
CA ARG A 489 -8.26 -18.69 6.19
C ARG A 489 -6.76 -18.77 6.03
N ILE A 490 -6.14 -19.71 6.75
CA ILE A 490 -4.74 -20.09 6.51
C ILE A 490 -4.69 -21.11 5.37
N LEU A 491 -4.03 -20.75 4.28
CA LEU A 491 -3.74 -21.64 3.16
C LEU A 491 -2.34 -22.23 3.34
N LYS A 492 -2.25 -23.56 3.39
CA LYS A 492 -0.99 -24.31 3.46
C LYS A 492 -0.64 -24.91 2.10
N GLY A 493 0.57 -24.65 1.61
CA GLY A 493 0.99 -25.05 0.27
C GLY A 493 0.83 -26.55 -0.01
N ALA A 494 1.25 -27.43 0.91
CA ALA A 494 1.12 -28.88 0.70
C ALA A 494 -0.33 -29.34 0.57
N GLN A 495 -1.22 -28.78 1.40
CA GLN A 495 -2.66 -29.06 1.35
C GLN A 495 -3.32 -28.50 0.09
N MET A 496 -2.78 -27.41 -0.44
CA MET A 496 -3.27 -26.74 -1.65
C MET A 496 -2.66 -27.31 -2.94
N GLY A 497 -1.81 -28.35 -2.86
CA GLY A 497 -1.26 -29.02 -4.03
C GLY A 497 0.09 -28.48 -4.51
N ALA A 498 0.90 -27.87 -3.64
CA ALA A 498 2.29 -27.50 -3.91
C ALA A 498 3.28 -28.37 -3.10
N LEU A 499 4.55 -28.43 -3.50
CA LEU A 499 5.60 -29.08 -2.72
C LEU A 499 6.12 -28.20 -1.58
N GLU A 500 6.14 -26.87 -1.76
CA GLU A 500 6.49 -25.95 -0.67
C GLU A 500 5.34 -25.84 0.33
N ASP A 501 5.51 -26.36 1.55
CA ASP A 501 4.51 -26.23 2.62
C ASP A 501 4.63 -24.86 3.32
N ARG A 502 4.24 -23.83 2.57
CA ARG A 502 4.18 -22.45 3.05
C ARG A 502 2.77 -22.11 3.52
N ALA A 503 2.64 -21.71 4.78
CA ALA A 503 1.40 -21.17 5.32
C ALA A 503 1.26 -19.67 5.01
N ARG A 504 0.07 -19.26 4.57
CA ARG A 504 -0.31 -17.87 4.31
C ARG A 504 -1.70 -17.55 4.80
N MET A 505 -1.86 -16.37 5.38
CA MET A 505 -3.15 -15.77 5.62
C MET A 505 -3.74 -15.33 4.29
N CYS A 506 -4.96 -15.75 4.01
CA CYS A 506 -5.83 -15.21 2.98
C CYS A 506 -7.03 -14.57 3.69
N CYS A 507 -7.21 -13.27 3.54
CA CYS A 507 -8.38 -12.55 4.00
C CYS A 507 -9.19 -12.10 2.79
N LEU A 508 -10.37 -12.68 2.61
CA LEU A 508 -11.35 -12.28 1.60
C LEU A 508 -12.27 -11.24 2.22
N PHE A 509 -12.50 -10.12 1.53
CA PHE A 509 -13.55 -9.17 1.89
C PHE A 509 -14.48 -8.95 0.70
N VAL A 510 -15.79 -8.90 0.96
CA VAL A 510 -16.83 -8.78 -0.06
C VAL A 510 -17.91 -7.82 0.39
N ASP A 511 -18.54 -7.13 -0.55
CA ASP A 511 -19.73 -6.32 -0.22
C ASP A 511 -20.72 -7.19 0.58
N GLU A 512 -21.19 -6.70 1.71
CA GLU A 512 -21.98 -7.49 2.66
C GLU A 512 -23.20 -8.19 2.04
N ARG A 513 -23.81 -7.56 1.03
CA ARG A 513 -24.99 -8.09 0.32
C ARG A 513 -24.65 -9.27 -0.59
N LEU A 514 -23.37 -9.45 -0.91
CA LEU A 514 -22.84 -10.54 -1.73
C LEU A 514 -22.25 -11.69 -0.90
N SER A 515 -22.14 -11.54 0.43
CA SER A 515 -21.48 -12.49 1.32
C SER A 515 -21.91 -13.95 1.12
N ARG A 516 -23.21 -14.20 0.90
CA ARG A 516 -23.77 -15.55 0.68
C ARG A 516 -23.21 -16.32 -0.53
N PHE A 517 -22.56 -15.64 -1.46
CA PHE A 517 -22.01 -16.25 -2.68
C PHE A 517 -20.58 -16.76 -2.51
N PHE A 518 -19.90 -16.39 -1.42
CA PHE A 518 -18.48 -16.66 -1.24
C PHE A 518 -18.25 -17.46 0.04
N ASN A 519 -17.54 -18.58 -0.07
CA ASN A 519 -17.19 -19.45 1.06
C ASN A 519 -15.70 -19.80 1.01
N LEU A 520 -14.89 -19.05 1.76
CA LEU A 520 -13.44 -19.26 1.80
C LEU A 520 -13.03 -20.57 2.48
N GLU A 521 -13.76 -20.99 3.53
CA GLU A 521 -13.53 -22.27 4.21
C GLU A 521 -13.77 -23.47 3.29
N GLY A 522 -14.68 -23.32 2.33
CA GLY A 522 -14.99 -24.35 1.33
C GLY A 522 -13.93 -24.52 0.23
N VAL A 523 -12.90 -23.66 0.12
CA VAL A 523 -11.89 -23.74 -0.95
C VAL A 523 -11.15 -25.08 -0.92
N GLN A 524 -11.06 -25.72 -2.08
CA GLN A 524 -10.40 -27.01 -2.30
C GLN A 524 -9.23 -26.87 -3.27
N PRO A 525 -8.18 -27.71 -3.16
CA PRO A 525 -7.06 -27.71 -4.10
C PRO A 525 -7.53 -28.03 -5.53
N LEU A 526 -6.91 -27.37 -6.52
CA LEU A 526 -7.16 -27.63 -7.94
C LEU A 526 -6.32 -28.77 -8.53
N ARG A 527 -5.28 -29.17 -7.81
CA ARG A 527 -4.34 -30.20 -8.24
C ARG A 527 -3.89 -31.05 -7.08
N ARG A 528 -3.32 -32.21 -7.40
CA ARG A 528 -2.49 -32.98 -6.47
C ARG A 528 -1.03 -32.55 -6.68
N LYS A 529 -0.29 -32.37 -5.58
CA LYS A 529 1.15 -32.14 -5.65
C LYS A 529 1.86 -33.40 -6.13
N GLU A 530 3.09 -33.21 -6.59
CA GLU A 530 4.04 -34.26 -6.86
C GLU A 530 4.28 -35.12 -5.60
N GLU A 531 4.55 -36.41 -5.80
CA GLU A 531 4.80 -37.35 -4.70
C GLU A 531 6.11 -37.01 -4.00
N THR A 532 7.14 -36.68 -4.77
CA THR A 532 8.49 -36.41 -4.29
C THR A 532 9.09 -35.17 -4.96
N LEU A 533 10.06 -34.56 -4.30
CA LEU A 533 10.83 -33.42 -4.79
C LEU A 533 11.57 -33.78 -6.08
N GLY A 534 12.07 -35.01 -6.20
CA GLY A 534 12.78 -35.52 -7.37
C GLY A 534 12.00 -35.40 -8.68
N MET A 535 10.67 -35.37 -8.63
CA MET A 535 9.83 -35.19 -9.82
C MET A 535 9.95 -33.80 -10.47
N VAL A 536 10.43 -32.79 -9.72
CA VAL A 536 10.58 -31.41 -10.21
C VAL A 536 12.03 -30.95 -10.27
N LEU A 537 12.99 -31.79 -9.86
CA LEU A 537 14.42 -31.45 -9.90
C LEU A 537 14.98 -31.57 -11.33
N GLU A 538 15.75 -30.58 -11.73
CA GLU A 538 16.57 -30.60 -12.93
C GLU A 538 17.78 -31.52 -12.73
N GLN A 539 18.21 -32.16 -13.82
CA GLN A 539 19.42 -32.97 -13.83
C GLN A 539 20.65 -32.06 -13.85
N ILE A 540 21.37 -32.00 -12.72
CA ILE A 540 22.57 -31.19 -12.57
C ILE A 540 23.82 -32.09 -12.59
N PRO A 541 24.75 -31.91 -13.54
CA PRO A 541 25.98 -32.72 -13.61
C PRO A 541 26.82 -32.64 -12.34
N ALA A 542 27.58 -33.70 -12.06
CA ALA A 542 28.52 -33.76 -10.93
C ALA A 542 29.60 -32.67 -10.99
N THR A 543 29.95 -32.19 -12.18
CA THR A 543 30.95 -31.13 -12.43
C THR A 543 30.42 -29.71 -12.24
N SER A 544 29.13 -29.54 -11.94
CA SER A 544 28.53 -28.21 -11.77
C SER A 544 29.09 -27.48 -10.55
N ASP A 545 29.36 -26.18 -10.71
CA ASP A 545 29.78 -25.25 -9.65
C ASP A 545 28.66 -24.90 -8.65
N MET A 546 27.43 -25.38 -8.90
CA MET A 546 26.31 -25.26 -7.99
C MET A 546 26.49 -26.09 -6.72
N TRP A 547 27.24 -27.20 -6.80
CA TRP A 547 27.51 -28.08 -5.67
C TRP A 547 28.56 -27.44 -4.75
N LYS A 548 28.17 -27.14 -3.51
CA LYS A 548 29.01 -26.46 -2.52
C LYS A 548 28.86 -27.12 -1.15
N THR A 549 29.89 -26.99 -0.31
CA THR A 549 29.87 -27.56 1.05
C THR A 549 28.99 -26.79 2.02
N TYR A 550 28.90 -25.46 1.84
CA TYR A 550 28.25 -24.54 2.80
C TYR A 550 28.71 -24.79 4.26
N SER A 551 30.00 -25.11 4.47
CA SER A 551 30.56 -25.44 5.78
C SER A 551 30.28 -24.36 6.84
N TYR A 552 30.43 -23.09 6.46
CA TYR A 552 30.14 -21.96 7.34
C TYR A 552 28.70 -21.94 7.90
N LEU A 553 27.71 -22.48 7.17
CA LEU A 553 26.34 -22.63 7.64
C LEU A 553 26.19 -23.81 8.59
N ALA A 554 26.92 -24.90 8.38
CA ALA A 554 26.97 -26.02 9.33
C ALA A 554 27.53 -25.54 10.67
N ASP A 555 28.64 -24.79 10.65
CA ASP A 555 29.26 -24.23 11.85
C ASP A 555 28.35 -23.19 12.54
N LYS A 556 27.62 -22.40 11.75
CA LYS A 556 26.62 -21.46 12.27
C LYS A 556 25.46 -22.18 12.92
N GLU A 557 24.98 -23.28 12.36
CA GLU A 557 23.89 -24.07 12.92
C GLU A 557 24.27 -24.65 14.28
N VAL A 558 25.48 -25.20 14.44
CA VAL A 558 26.00 -25.66 15.74
C VAL A 558 25.99 -24.53 16.78
N ARG A 559 26.48 -23.34 16.41
CA ARG A 559 26.46 -22.15 17.28
C ARG A 559 25.05 -21.68 17.61
N ASP A 560 24.14 -21.68 16.64
CA ASP A 560 22.77 -21.24 16.83
C ASP A 560 22.00 -22.23 17.73
N ILE A 561 22.24 -23.54 17.62
CA ILE A 561 21.70 -24.57 18.53
C ILE A 561 22.23 -24.36 19.96
N ALA A 562 23.53 -24.16 20.12
CA ALA A 562 24.14 -23.89 21.42
C ALA A 562 23.57 -22.60 22.07
N ALA A 563 23.17 -21.63 21.26
CA ALA A 563 22.54 -20.38 21.69
C ALA A 563 21.00 -20.48 21.84
N GLY A 564 20.41 -21.68 21.74
CA GLY A 564 18.96 -21.89 21.87
C GLY A 564 18.11 -21.31 20.72
N LYS A 565 18.73 -21.00 19.57
CA LYS A 565 18.02 -20.48 18.39
C LYS A 565 17.50 -21.62 17.51
N GLY A 566 16.40 -21.36 16.81
CA GLY A 566 15.73 -22.35 15.95
C GLY A 566 16.16 -22.37 14.48
N PHE A 567 17.24 -21.70 14.07
CA PHE A 567 17.61 -21.57 12.66
C PHE A 567 18.43 -22.79 12.19
N ARG A 568 17.87 -23.63 11.31
CA ARG A 568 18.52 -24.86 10.80
C ARG A 568 18.28 -25.08 9.32
N ARG A 569 19.31 -25.51 8.58
CA ARG A 569 19.16 -25.80 7.15
C ARG A 569 18.23 -26.99 6.96
N GLN A 570 17.49 -26.96 5.86
CA GLN A 570 16.70 -28.11 5.42
C GLN A 570 17.52 -28.86 4.38
N LEU A 571 18.27 -29.88 4.79
CA LEU A 571 19.01 -30.74 3.87
C LEU A 571 18.06 -31.83 3.35
N LEU A 572 17.75 -31.79 2.06
CA LEU A 572 16.73 -32.62 1.42
C LEU A 572 17.35 -33.53 0.36
N THR A 573 16.78 -34.72 0.22
CA THR A 573 17.06 -35.66 -0.87
C THR A 573 15.91 -35.63 -1.89
N PRO A 574 16.06 -36.22 -3.09
CA PRO A 574 14.97 -36.32 -4.06
C PRO A 574 13.70 -36.99 -3.53
N GLU A 575 13.79 -37.84 -2.52
CA GLU A 575 12.66 -38.56 -1.92
C GLU A 575 11.80 -37.70 -0.99
N ALA A 576 12.24 -36.47 -0.66
CA ALA A 576 11.48 -35.56 0.18
C ALA A 576 10.09 -35.30 -0.41
N THR A 577 9.04 -35.44 0.40
CA THR A 577 7.65 -35.25 -0.05
C THR A 577 7.19 -33.80 0.01
N GLU A 578 7.97 -32.93 0.64
CA GLU A 578 7.70 -31.51 0.82
C GLU A 578 9.01 -30.72 0.99
N VAL A 579 8.94 -29.41 0.78
CA VAL A 579 10.01 -28.47 1.12
C VAL A 579 9.45 -27.39 2.04
N GLY A 580 10.23 -26.93 3.01
CA GLY A 580 9.81 -25.81 3.86
C GLY A 580 9.88 -24.48 3.14
N ALA A 581 9.37 -23.43 3.80
CA ALA A 581 9.21 -22.10 3.24
C ALA A 581 10.52 -21.51 2.66
N ILE A 582 10.46 -21.06 1.41
CA ILE A 582 11.57 -20.41 0.70
C ILE A 582 11.34 -18.90 0.70
N GLY A 583 12.34 -18.10 1.09
CA GLY A 583 12.20 -16.64 1.16
C GLY A 583 12.99 -15.91 0.07
N ALA A 584 12.74 -14.61 -0.09
CA ALA A 584 13.33 -13.81 -1.18
C ALA A 584 14.87 -13.73 -1.20
N GLY A 585 15.52 -14.03 -0.06
CA GLY A 585 16.98 -14.07 0.04
C GLY A 585 17.61 -15.41 -0.36
N TYR A 586 16.85 -16.34 -0.95
CA TYR A 586 17.27 -17.73 -1.15
C TYR A 586 18.58 -17.89 -1.92
N HIS A 587 18.82 -17.05 -2.94
CA HIS A 587 20.06 -17.05 -3.73
C HIS A 587 21.35 -16.86 -2.90
N LYS A 588 21.24 -16.40 -1.65
CA LYS A 588 22.38 -16.22 -0.73
C LYS A 588 22.77 -17.50 0.01
N GLY A 589 21.90 -18.52 0.00
CA GLY A 589 22.04 -19.72 0.84
C GLY A 589 21.95 -19.39 2.33
N ARG A 590 20.74 -19.33 2.89
CA ARG A 590 20.54 -18.94 4.30
C ARG A 590 20.30 -20.14 5.20
N SER A 591 20.40 -19.90 6.51
CA SER A 591 20.39 -20.94 7.55
C SER A 591 19.06 -21.68 7.74
N THR A 592 17.99 -21.39 7.02
CA THR A 592 16.67 -22.02 7.24
C THR A 592 16.03 -22.62 6.02
N GLU A 593 16.64 -22.46 4.85
CA GLU A 593 16.00 -22.76 3.58
C GLU A 593 16.41 -24.15 3.06
N PRO A 594 15.69 -24.70 2.06
CA PRO A 594 16.01 -25.98 1.42
C PRO A 594 17.37 -26.01 0.70
N PHE A 595 18.10 -27.09 0.87
CA PHE A 595 19.31 -27.46 0.13
C PHE A 595 19.17 -28.90 -0.35
N ILE A 596 19.51 -29.15 -1.61
CA ILE A 596 19.48 -30.49 -2.20
C ILE A 596 20.85 -31.14 -1.98
N ILE A 597 20.87 -32.28 -1.29
CA ILE A 597 22.09 -33.04 -1.02
C ILE A 597 22.63 -33.61 -2.34
N SER A 598 23.95 -33.53 -2.53
CA SER A 598 24.61 -34.12 -3.69
C SER A 598 24.56 -35.65 -3.62
N PRO A 599 24.12 -36.34 -4.69
CA PRO A 599 24.26 -37.80 -4.77
C PRO A 599 25.68 -38.24 -5.13
N PHE A 600 26.56 -37.31 -5.53
CA PHE A 600 27.89 -37.61 -6.06
C PHE A 600 28.99 -37.45 -5.01
N GLN A 601 28.82 -36.52 -4.06
CA GLN A 601 29.86 -36.18 -3.10
C GLN A 601 29.28 -35.85 -1.72
N ALA A 602 29.74 -36.60 -0.71
CA ALA A 602 29.33 -36.38 0.67
C ALA A 602 29.68 -34.96 1.15
N GLY A 603 28.75 -34.34 1.89
CA GLY A 603 28.92 -32.99 2.42
C GLY A 603 28.66 -31.86 1.42
N TYR A 604 28.40 -32.16 0.14
CA TYR A 604 28.03 -31.16 -0.86
C TYR A 604 26.51 -31.06 -0.99
N SER A 605 26.04 -29.84 -1.25
CA SER A 605 24.64 -29.55 -1.53
C SER A 605 24.52 -28.38 -2.49
N ARG A 606 23.35 -28.19 -3.09
CA ARG A 606 23.02 -27.03 -3.91
C ARG A 606 21.70 -26.41 -3.49
N LEU A 607 21.49 -25.18 -3.91
CA LEU A 607 20.15 -24.58 -3.88
C LEU A 607 19.31 -25.15 -5.03
N LEU A 608 17.99 -25.04 -4.91
CA LEU A 608 17.09 -25.19 -6.04
C LEU A 608 17.47 -24.18 -7.13
N THR A 609 17.39 -24.56 -8.39
CA THR A 609 17.44 -23.61 -9.51
C THR A 609 16.21 -22.69 -9.45
N LYS A 610 16.20 -21.63 -10.25
CA LYS A 610 15.01 -20.77 -10.34
C LYS A 610 13.78 -21.50 -10.90
N TYR A 611 13.97 -22.49 -11.78
CA TYR A 611 12.87 -23.25 -12.37
C TYR A 611 12.33 -24.30 -11.40
N GLU A 612 13.21 -24.98 -10.66
CA GLU A 612 12.80 -25.88 -9.58
C GLU A 612 12.08 -25.10 -8.46
N HIS A 613 12.56 -23.91 -8.09
CA HIS A 613 11.90 -23.03 -7.12
C HIS A 613 10.51 -22.59 -7.59
N ALA A 614 10.35 -22.29 -8.88
CA ALA A 614 9.03 -22.01 -9.45
C ALA A 614 8.12 -23.25 -9.39
N ALA A 615 8.63 -24.42 -9.74
CA ALA A 615 7.90 -25.68 -9.74
C ALA A 615 7.39 -26.08 -8.34
N VAL A 616 8.24 -26.01 -7.30
CA VAL A 616 7.81 -26.36 -5.93
C VAL A 616 6.71 -25.42 -5.39
N LYS A 617 6.62 -24.20 -5.92
CA LYS A 617 5.57 -23.22 -5.63
C LYS A 617 4.40 -23.25 -6.60
N THR A 618 4.42 -24.12 -7.60
CA THR A 618 3.44 -24.21 -8.70
C THR A 618 3.35 -22.94 -9.56
N ILE A 619 4.40 -22.12 -9.58
CA ILE A 619 4.45 -20.89 -10.36
C ILE A 619 4.86 -21.22 -11.80
N PRO A 620 4.11 -20.76 -12.82
CA PRO A 620 4.48 -20.96 -14.22
C PRO A 620 5.89 -20.42 -14.54
N ALA A 621 6.74 -21.27 -15.13
CA ALA A 621 8.13 -20.92 -15.42
C ALA A 621 8.28 -19.74 -16.40
N CYS A 622 7.28 -19.47 -17.24
CA CYS A 622 7.26 -18.31 -18.13
C CYS A 622 7.35 -16.98 -17.37
N LEU A 623 6.79 -16.89 -16.15
CA LEU A 623 6.77 -15.67 -15.34
C LEU A 623 8.18 -15.23 -14.87
N ILE A 624 9.15 -16.14 -14.87
CA ILE A 624 10.54 -15.88 -14.49
C ILE A 624 11.53 -16.06 -15.67
N SER A 625 11.01 -16.11 -16.90
CA SER A 625 11.83 -16.24 -18.10
C SER A 625 12.76 -15.04 -18.26
N GLY A 626 13.98 -15.28 -18.78
CA GLY A 626 15.01 -14.24 -18.99
C GLY A 626 15.62 -13.62 -17.71
N LEU A 627 15.04 -13.87 -16.53
CA LEU A 627 15.52 -13.26 -15.29
C LEU A 627 16.84 -13.89 -14.82
N SER A 628 17.66 -13.06 -14.17
CA SER A 628 18.79 -13.52 -13.36
C SER A 628 18.31 -14.41 -12.22
N SER A 629 19.14 -15.38 -11.80
CA SER A 629 18.83 -16.26 -10.66
C SER A 629 18.49 -15.45 -9.39
N THR A 630 19.25 -14.38 -9.11
CA THR A 630 19.00 -13.48 -7.98
C THR A 630 17.59 -12.89 -7.98
N LEU A 631 17.17 -12.27 -9.09
CA LEU A 631 15.84 -11.66 -9.19
C LEU A 631 14.73 -12.71 -9.19
N ALA A 632 14.90 -13.82 -9.91
CA ALA A 632 13.90 -14.88 -9.95
C ALA A 632 13.63 -15.44 -8.55
N HIS A 633 14.67 -15.77 -7.76
CA HIS A 633 14.48 -16.22 -6.39
C HIS A 633 13.90 -15.14 -5.47
N GLN A 634 14.19 -13.86 -5.71
CA GLN A 634 13.57 -12.75 -4.97
C GLN A 634 12.06 -12.69 -5.23
N ILE A 635 11.63 -12.70 -6.50
CA ILE A 635 10.21 -12.69 -6.88
C ILE A 635 9.51 -13.93 -6.31
N LEU A 636 10.02 -15.12 -6.59
CA LEU A 636 9.43 -16.38 -6.12
C LEU A 636 9.37 -16.46 -4.60
N GLY A 637 10.42 -16.02 -3.90
CA GLY A 637 10.50 -16.07 -2.43
C GLY A 637 9.61 -15.04 -1.72
N ASN A 638 9.27 -13.92 -2.39
CA ASN A 638 8.27 -12.95 -1.93
C ASN A 638 6.84 -13.36 -2.32
N SER A 639 6.67 -14.28 -3.26
CA SER A 639 5.37 -14.65 -3.80
C SER A 639 4.59 -15.64 -2.92
N VAL A 640 3.31 -15.75 -3.24
CA VAL A 640 2.37 -16.74 -2.71
C VAL A 640 2.65 -18.15 -3.27
N ILE A 641 1.94 -19.15 -2.74
CA ILE A 641 1.77 -20.44 -3.43
C ILE A 641 0.71 -20.22 -4.52
N HIS A 642 1.10 -20.34 -5.78
CA HIS A 642 0.24 -19.94 -6.92
C HIS A 642 -1.08 -20.71 -6.96
N THR A 643 -1.02 -22.04 -6.94
CA THR A 643 -2.23 -22.88 -7.00
C THR A 643 -3.19 -22.68 -5.81
N ALA A 644 -2.68 -22.23 -4.65
CA ALA A 644 -3.52 -21.94 -3.48
C ALA A 644 -4.44 -20.74 -3.75
N PHE A 645 -3.88 -19.65 -4.30
CA PHE A 645 -4.67 -18.46 -4.63
C PHE A 645 -5.45 -18.61 -5.94
N GLU A 646 -5.00 -19.47 -6.85
CA GLU A 646 -5.80 -19.90 -8.00
C GLU A 646 -7.09 -20.61 -7.55
N SER A 647 -6.97 -21.47 -6.51
CA SER A 647 -8.12 -22.15 -5.90
C SER A 647 -9.11 -21.18 -5.25
N VAL A 648 -8.59 -20.18 -4.50
CA VAL A 648 -9.41 -19.10 -3.93
C VAL A 648 -10.11 -18.32 -5.04
N SER A 649 -9.36 -17.96 -6.08
CA SER A 649 -9.87 -17.16 -7.18
C SER A 649 -10.94 -17.91 -8.00
N ARG A 650 -10.80 -19.21 -8.18
CA ARG A 650 -11.86 -20.05 -8.77
C ARG A 650 -13.13 -20.04 -7.94
N MET A 651 -13.02 -20.10 -6.61
CA MET A 651 -14.18 -19.97 -5.72
C MET A 651 -14.87 -18.60 -5.89
N ILE A 652 -14.09 -17.52 -5.98
CA ILE A 652 -14.61 -16.18 -6.29
C ILE A 652 -15.33 -16.21 -7.64
N GLY A 653 -14.72 -16.80 -8.68
CA GLY A 653 -15.31 -16.90 -10.01
C GLY A 653 -16.67 -17.62 -10.02
N ARG A 654 -16.80 -18.71 -9.27
CA ARG A 654 -18.09 -19.41 -9.09
C ARG A 654 -19.13 -18.53 -8.41
N GLY A 655 -18.74 -17.79 -7.36
CA GLY A 655 -19.64 -16.85 -6.69
C GLY A 655 -20.14 -15.77 -7.64
N LEU A 656 -19.24 -15.20 -8.44
CA LEU A 656 -19.55 -14.19 -9.46
C LEU A 656 -20.44 -14.73 -10.59
N ALA A 657 -20.19 -15.95 -11.07
CA ALA A 657 -21.04 -16.59 -12.08
C ALA A 657 -22.47 -16.80 -11.56
N ARG A 658 -22.62 -17.25 -10.30
CA ARG A 658 -23.92 -17.38 -9.65
C ARG A 658 -24.64 -16.04 -9.48
N ILE A 659 -23.92 -14.97 -9.11
CA ILE A 659 -24.49 -13.62 -9.03
C ILE A 659 -25.05 -13.21 -10.39
N LYS A 660 -24.28 -13.42 -11.47
CA LYS A 660 -24.73 -13.12 -12.83
C LYS A 660 -26.01 -13.87 -13.19
N GLU A 661 -26.10 -15.15 -12.86
CA GLU A 661 -27.28 -15.98 -13.13
C GLU A 661 -28.52 -15.59 -12.33
N GLU A 662 -28.37 -15.36 -11.02
CA GLU A 662 -29.47 -15.01 -10.12
C GLU A 662 -30.00 -13.59 -10.41
N MET A 663 -29.11 -12.62 -10.58
CA MET A 663 -29.50 -11.21 -10.75
C MET A 663 -29.94 -10.87 -12.18
N SER A 664 -29.52 -11.63 -13.20
CA SER A 664 -30.09 -11.45 -14.55
C SER A 664 -31.58 -11.79 -14.60
N LYS A 665 -32.05 -12.73 -13.77
CA LYS A 665 -33.48 -13.11 -13.70
C LYS A 665 -34.33 -12.03 -13.03
N GLU A 666 -33.83 -11.43 -11.96
CA GLU A 666 -34.50 -10.29 -11.29
C GLU A 666 -34.50 -9.03 -12.16
N TRP A 667 -33.42 -8.76 -12.89
CA TRP A 667 -33.33 -7.60 -13.78
C TRP A 667 -34.26 -7.72 -15.01
N ILE A 668 -34.40 -8.91 -15.58
CA ILE A 668 -35.36 -9.17 -16.67
C ILE A 668 -36.81 -9.04 -16.17
N MET A 669 -37.11 -9.48 -14.94
CA MET A 669 -38.45 -9.33 -14.35
C MET A 669 -38.81 -7.89 -13.96
N LEU A 670 -37.84 -7.02 -13.71
CA LEU A 670 -38.06 -5.59 -13.45
C LEU A 670 -38.12 -4.73 -14.72
N ALA A 671 -37.66 -5.26 -15.85
CA ALA A 671 -37.64 -4.59 -17.16
C ALA A 671 -38.77 -5.03 -18.12
N ALA A 672 -39.50 -6.09 -17.75
CA ALA A 672 -40.74 -6.56 -18.39
C ALA A 672 -41.95 -6.09 -17.58
#